data_AF-A0A952UAA3-F1
#
_entry.id   AF-A0A952UAA3-F1
#
_cell.length_a   1.000
_cell.length_b   1.000
_cell.length_c   1.000
_cell.angle_alpha   90.00
_cell.angle_beta   90.00
_cell.angle_gamma   90.00
#
_symmetry.space_group_name_H-M   'P 1'
#
loop_
_entity.id
_entity.type
_entity.pdbx_description
1 polymer ?
#
loop_
_entity_poly.entity_id
_entity_poly.type
_entity_poly.pdbx_seq_one_letter_code
_entity_poly.pdbx_strand_id
1 'polypeptide(L)'
;MVNLVGQQLGQYRILKILGKGGMASVYLAQQASINREVAVKVIESQLALTDEFMRRFQREAQTIASMRAANIIKIFDYGQQDELIYIVMELMTGGSLASLIRNAPLAPNHAARLLDQIASALDYAHARGIIHRDLKPQNILLDDQGNAILTDFGIAKLIEDESTKLTATGTAMGTPAYMSPEQWQGQALDSRTDIYSLGVILFEMLSGRLPFEAATPASLMYSHLQQQPKSLRTVRPDLPPAIDAVINTALAKQPAERYSSATEMANAFRQALSSTYIPLPTSQQSPQAPRTDETSTSVDRTLPPPPFSAASPDYGRAQSLPRMAAAPATTARSPLPMVLGVVGVVALIVIVAGILVRSMTSSATPTSTATTAVLQAVTDLPTATTQGNLIATTPAPTPTALVLPPSATTIPATQTSTASPTITLTFTPLPPTATFTSTPDFNATIQAGIVATENARATQTQVQASLNAQIAATQAAGLTQTAVVIASFTKTPTNTPIILPSFTLLPTFTLTFTPSVTPSPAYTATLAAGAMRTANQNVAQVYVPAGCFAMGSVDNDPDEVPVHTVCITRPFWLDTYEVTNDSFQDFVDSGGYSNPAYWGASGGVISAPGASPDGFNGPQQPKINVSWYEANAYASWRGCRLPTEAEWEYASRGPTSLKWPWGNERDPQRANTFEGGEAQPTTTTTVGAFAGGVSWTGAYDLAGNVWEWNADWYGGGYYAQSPQDDPPGPAGGEFRVLRGGSFRQDQLAARGSDRYWAPPDGQADFVGFRLVCDMQ
;
A
#
# COMPACT_ATOMS: atom_id res chain seq x y z
N MET A 1 -9.29 5.89 20.69
CA MET A 1 -8.62 4.73 21.30
C MET A 1 -8.03 5.17 22.64
N VAL A 2 -7.95 4.29 23.63
CA VAL A 2 -7.42 4.60 24.97
C VAL A 2 -5.96 4.15 25.07
N ASN A 3 -5.06 5.06 25.50
CA ASN A 3 -3.68 4.67 25.79
C ASN A 3 -3.58 4.08 27.21
N LEU A 4 -3.51 2.76 27.29
CA LEU A 4 -3.44 2.00 28.54
C LEU A 4 -2.01 1.75 29.05
N VAL A 5 -0.98 2.24 28.35
CA VAL A 5 0.43 2.01 28.75
C VAL A 5 0.71 2.62 30.13
N GLY A 6 1.34 1.84 31.02
CA GLY A 6 1.59 2.19 32.41
C GLY A 6 0.41 1.94 33.35
N GLN A 7 -0.81 1.72 32.83
CA GLN A 7 -2.00 1.42 33.63
C GLN A 7 -2.04 -0.06 34.08
N GLN A 8 -3.06 -0.39 34.87
CA GLN A 8 -3.29 -1.70 35.46
C GLN A 8 -4.68 -2.23 35.04
N LEU A 9 -4.72 -3.37 34.35
CA LEU A 9 -5.94 -4.13 34.10
C LEU A 9 -5.93 -5.37 34.98
N GLY A 10 -6.78 -5.40 36.01
CA GLY A 10 -6.80 -6.48 37.01
C GLY A 10 -5.42 -6.69 37.65
N GLN A 11 -4.83 -7.88 37.46
CA GLN A 11 -3.50 -8.23 37.94
C GLN A 11 -2.35 -7.99 36.93
N TYR A 12 -2.64 -7.34 35.79
CA TYR A 12 -1.73 -7.16 34.67
C TYR A 12 -1.36 -5.69 34.49
N ARG A 13 -0.07 -5.37 34.65
CA ARG A 13 0.47 -4.02 34.41
C ARG A 13 0.84 -3.87 32.94
N ILE A 14 0.25 -2.91 32.24
CA ILE A 14 0.49 -2.70 30.81
C ILE A 14 1.85 -2.01 30.61
N LEU A 15 2.73 -2.62 29.80
CA LEU A 15 4.11 -2.16 29.60
C LEU A 15 4.32 -1.40 28.29
N LYS A 16 3.76 -1.89 27.18
CA LYS A 16 3.81 -1.27 25.84
C LYS A 16 2.69 -1.82 24.96
N ILE A 17 2.35 -1.14 23.87
CA ILE A 17 1.50 -1.72 22.84
C ILE A 17 2.31 -2.70 21.95
N LEU A 18 1.65 -3.72 21.43
CA LEU A 18 2.20 -4.71 20.48
C LEU A 18 1.55 -4.58 19.09
N GLY A 19 0.30 -4.13 19.02
CA GLY A 19 -0.39 -3.81 17.77
C GLY A 19 -1.75 -3.16 18.00
N LYS A 20 -2.23 -2.38 17.03
CA LYS A 20 -3.59 -1.82 16.95
C LYS A 20 -4.35 -2.51 15.82
N GLY A 21 -5.64 -2.76 16.01
CA GLY A 21 -6.58 -3.17 14.96
C GLY A 21 -7.92 -2.46 15.13
N GLY A 22 -8.75 -2.45 14.09
CA GLY A 22 -9.96 -1.59 14.02
C GLY A 22 -11.05 -1.79 15.09
N MET A 23 -10.95 -2.83 15.93
CA MET A 23 -11.86 -3.08 17.07
C MET A 23 -11.13 -3.47 18.37
N ALA A 24 -9.80 -3.59 18.36
CA ALA A 24 -9.04 -4.11 19.48
C ALA A 24 -7.56 -3.69 19.45
N SER A 25 -7.01 -3.39 20.62
CA SER A 25 -5.59 -3.10 20.83
C SER A 25 -4.93 -4.24 21.61
N VAL A 26 -3.75 -4.69 21.16
CA VAL A 26 -2.98 -5.75 21.83
C VAL A 26 -1.76 -5.12 22.50
N TYR A 27 -1.57 -5.40 23.78
CA TYR A 27 -0.48 -4.87 24.60
C TYR A 27 0.38 -5.99 25.19
N LEU A 28 1.64 -5.67 25.48
CA LEU A 28 2.47 -6.44 26.40
C LEU A 28 2.11 -6.00 27.82
N ALA A 29 1.86 -6.97 28.70
CA ALA A 29 1.65 -6.71 30.12
C ALA A 29 2.47 -7.67 31.00
N GLN A 30 2.66 -7.27 32.26
CA GLN A 30 3.33 -8.05 33.28
C GLN A 30 2.33 -8.47 34.35
N GLN A 31 2.15 -9.77 34.55
CA GLN A 31 1.40 -10.35 35.65
C GLN A 31 2.24 -10.24 36.94
N ALA A 32 1.94 -9.21 37.74
CA ALA A 32 2.80 -8.83 38.87
C ALA A 32 2.95 -9.91 39.95
N SER A 33 1.93 -10.76 40.13
CA SER A 33 1.89 -11.82 41.14
C SER A 33 2.92 -12.95 40.94
N ILE A 34 3.39 -13.16 39.70
CA ILE A 34 4.37 -14.21 39.36
C ILE A 34 5.49 -13.72 38.41
N ASN A 35 5.61 -12.41 38.21
CA ASN A 35 6.58 -11.76 37.31
C ASN A 35 6.61 -12.35 35.89
N ARG A 36 5.44 -12.64 35.31
CA ARG A 36 5.29 -13.25 33.98
C ARG A 36 4.84 -12.21 32.95
N GLU A 37 5.51 -12.15 31.81
CA GLU A 37 5.03 -11.39 30.65
C GLU A 37 3.92 -12.13 29.91
N VAL A 38 2.91 -11.39 29.46
CA VAL A 38 1.71 -11.88 28.77
C VAL A 38 1.27 -10.90 27.69
N ALA A 39 0.55 -11.38 26.68
CA ALA A 39 -0.17 -10.51 25.75
C ALA A 39 -1.59 -10.25 26.28
N VAL A 40 -2.04 -8.99 26.24
CA VAL A 40 -3.39 -8.57 26.64
C VAL A 40 -4.08 -7.93 25.45
N LYS A 41 -5.12 -8.58 24.93
CA LYS A 41 -5.97 -8.04 23.86
C LYS A 41 -7.18 -7.37 24.48
N VAL A 42 -7.28 -6.04 24.34
CA VAL A 42 -8.39 -5.22 24.82
C VAL A 42 -9.31 -4.91 23.64
N ILE A 43 -10.62 -5.08 23.83
CA ILE A 43 -11.64 -4.82 22.81
C ILE A 43 -12.22 -3.43 23.07
N GLU A 44 -12.03 -2.50 22.14
CA GLU A 44 -12.44 -1.10 22.24
C GLU A 44 -13.71 -0.89 21.40
N SER A 45 -14.87 -1.37 21.89
CA SER A 45 -16.14 -1.33 21.17
C SER A 45 -17.28 -0.77 22.02
N GLN A 46 -18.06 0.16 21.47
CA GLN A 46 -19.27 0.69 22.13
C GLN A 46 -20.38 -0.38 22.29
N LEU A 47 -20.27 -1.52 21.58
CA LEU A 47 -21.16 -2.69 21.75
C LEU A 47 -20.80 -3.52 23.01
N ALA A 48 -19.63 -3.29 23.63
CA ALA A 48 -19.23 -3.97 24.87
C ALA A 48 -20.20 -3.73 26.06
N LEU A 49 -21.08 -2.73 25.93
CA LEU A 49 -22.01 -2.29 26.96
C LEU A 49 -23.31 -3.12 27.02
N THR A 50 -23.55 -4.07 26.11
CA THR A 50 -24.75 -4.92 26.17
C THR A 50 -24.54 -6.16 27.03
N ASP A 51 -25.54 -6.40 27.87
CA ASP A 51 -25.70 -7.57 28.73
C ASP A 51 -25.75 -8.89 27.92
N GLU A 52 -26.23 -8.84 26.67
CA GLU A 52 -26.27 -10.00 25.76
C GLU A 52 -24.90 -10.29 25.15
N PHE A 53 -24.20 -9.27 24.66
CA PHE A 53 -22.83 -9.35 24.17
C PHE A 53 -21.91 -9.94 25.25
N MET A 54 -21.95 -9.41 26.47
CA MET A 54 -21.11 -9.89 27.58
C MET A 54 -21.34 -11.37 27.91
N ARG A 55 -22.59 -11.84 27.95
CA ARG A 55 -22.90 -13.26 28.18
C ARG A 55 -22.41 -14.17 27.06
N ARG A 56 -22.51 -13.72 25.80
CA ARG A 56 -21.98 -14.44 24.63
C ARG A 56 -20.46 -14.47 24.65
N PHE A 57 -19.81 -13.35 24.95
CA PHE A 57 -18.36 -13.19 25.04
C PHE A 57 -17.74 -14.12 26.08
N GLN A 58 -18.27 -14.11 27.31
CA GLN A 58 -17.81 -15.01 28.36
C GLN A 58 -17.92 -16.48 27.95
N ARG A 59 -18.99 -16.86 27.22
CA ARG A 59 -19.19 -18.23 26.73
C ARG A 59 -18.19 -18.64 25.65
N GLU A 60 -17.89 -17.79 24.66
CA GLU A 60 -16.87 -18.12 23.65
C GLU A 60 -15.45 -18.07 24.25
N ALA A 61 -15.11 -17.06 25.05
CA ALA A 61 -13.82 -16.97 25.74
C ALA A 61 -13.57 -18.20 26.64
N GLN A 62 -14.57 -18.65 27.41
CA GLN A 62 -14.49 -19.88 28.20
C GLN A 62 -14.33 -21.12 27.32
N THR A 63 -15.00 -21.18 26.18
CA THR A 63 -14.89 -22.30 25.22
C THR A 63 -13.46 -22.39 24.66
N ILE A 64 -12.88 -21.25 24.25
CA ILE A 64 -11.52 -21.18 23.70
C ILE A 64 -10.48 -21.46 24.80
N ALA A 65 -10.64 -20.89 26.00
CA ALA A 65 -9.75 -21.16 27.15
C ALA A 65 -9.82 -22.61 27.66
N SER A 66 -10.88 -23.36 27.31
CA SER A 66 -10.95 -24.81 27.58
C SER A 66 -10.13 -25.65 26.60
N MET A 67 -9.73 -25.11 25.46
CA MET A 67 -8.93 -25.83 24.46
C MET A 67 -7.51 -26.09 24.96
N ARG A 68 -7.07 -27.34 24.85
CA ARG A 68 -5.73 -27.81 25.22
C ARG A 68 -5.18 -28.65 24.09
N ALA A 69 -4.67 -27.97 23.07
CA ALA A 69 -3.98 -28.56 21.92
C ALA A 69 -2.55 -28.04 21.86
N ALA A 70 -1.69 -28.73 21.10
CA ALA A 70 -0.54 -28.05 20.49
C ALA A 70 -1.05 -27.06 19.43
N ASN A 71 -0.26 -26.04 19.10
CA ASN A 71 -0.52 -25.13 17.98
C ASN A 71 -1.82 -24.29 18.09
N ILE A 72 -2.40 -24.16 19.29
CA ILE A 72 -3.44 -23.18 19.65
C ILE A 72 -2.92 -22.31 20.79
N ILE A 73 -3.20 -21.00 20.75
CA ILE A 73 -2.77 -20.03 21.76
C ILE A 73 -3.35 -20.35 23.14
N LYS A 74 -2.52 -20.29 24.19
CA LYS A 74 -3.00 -20.48 25.57
C LYS A 74 -3.60 -19.16 26.07
N ILE A 75 -4.92 -19.12 26.24
CA ILE A 75 -5.59 -18.09 27.05
C ILE A 75 -5.33 -18.42 28.53
N PHE A 76 -4.83 -17.44 29.28
CA PHE A 76 -4.60 -17.56 30.72
C PHE A 76 -5.75 -17.00 31.56
N ASP A 77 -6.41 -15.95 31.06
CA ASP A 77 -7.38 -15.16 31.82
C ASP A 77 -8.27 -14.35 30.86
N TYR A 78 -9.43 -13.90 31.30
CA TYR A 78 -10.26 -12.92 30.59
C TYR A 78 -11.11 -12.15 31.59
N GLY A 79 -11.41 -10.89 31.30
CA GLY A 79 -12.12 -10.04 32.23
C GLY A 79 -12.74 -8.80 31.61
N GLN A 80 -13.41 -8.05 32.47
CA GLN A 80 -13.91 -6.71 32.21
C GLN A 80 -13.38 -5.80 33.32
N GLN A 81 -12.95 -4.59 32.96
CA GLN A 81 -12.66 -3.52 33.90
C GLN A 81 -13.20 -2.23 33.28
N ASP A 82 -14.05 -1.51 34.02
CA ASP A 82 -14.80 -0.38 33.51
C ASP A 82 -15.58 -0.78 32.24
N GLU A 83 -15.48 -0.01 31.15
CA GLU A 83 -16.09 -0.33 29.85
C GLU A 83 -15.21 -1.25 28.96
N LEU A 84 -14.02 -1.66 29.44
CA LEU A 84 -13.02 -2.39 28.68
C LEU A 84 -13.09 -3.90 28.93
N ILE A 85 -13.29 -4.65 27.86
CA ILE A 85 -13.20 -6.13 27.84
C ILE A 85 -11.78 -6.52 27.44
N TYR A 86 -11.16 -7.48 28.14
CA TYR A 86 -9.83 -7.96 27.82
C TYR A 86 -9.66 -9.48 27.90
N ILE A 87 -8.78 -10.01 27.05
CA ILE A 87 -8.31 -11.40 27.05
C ILE A 87 -6.81 -11.40 27.29
N VAL A 88 -6.35 -12.26 28.19
CA VAL A 88 -4.93 -12.44 28.51
C VAL A 88 -4.46 -13.78 27.99
N MET A 89 -3.39 -13.76 27.21
CA MET A 89 -2.87 -14.92 26.48
C MET A 89 -1.34 -14.98 26.51
N GLU A 90 -0.82 -16.13 26.09
CA GLU A 90 0.60 -16.38 25.94
C GLU A 90 1.27 -15.36 25.00
N LEU A 91 2.46 -14.88 25.38
CA LEU A 91 3.21 -13.92 24.58
C LEU A 91 3.99 -14.65 23.49
N MET A 92 3.67 -14.37 22.23
CA MET A 92 4.34 -14.94 21.07
C MET A 92 5.50 -14.05 20.61
N THR A 93 6.71 -14.59 20.58
CA THR A 93 7.95 -13.83 20.33
C THR A 93 8.51 -13.97 18.91
N GLY A 94 8.13 -14.99 18.15
CA GLY A 94 8.58 -15.23 16.77
C GLY A 94 7.86 -14.38 15.71
N GLY A 95 6.90 -13.55 16.11
CA GLY A 95 6.07 -12.74 15.19
C GLY A 95 4.86 -13.51 14.65
N SER A 96 4.56 -13.32 13.37
CA SER A 96 3.41 -13.93 12.69
C SER A 96 3.77 -14.45 11.29
N LEU A 97 2.97 -15.36 10.77
CA LEU A 97 3.13 -15.90 9.42
C LEU A 97 3.06 -14.79 8.35
N ALA A 98 2.24 -13.75 8.56
CA ALA A 98 2.21 -12.57 7.68
C ALA A 98 3.59 -11.90 7.55
N SER A 99 4.33 -11.74 8.64
CA SER A 99 5.68 -11.17 8.61
C SER A 99 6.71 -12.17 8.04
N LEU A 100 6.52 -13.47 8.23
CA LEU A 100 7.37 -14.49 7.62
C LEU A 100 7.23 -14.54 6.08
N ILE A 101 5.99 -14.49 5.57
CA ILE A 101 5.70 -14.46 4.12
C ILE A 101 6.24 -13.19 3.46
N ARG A 102 6.04 -12.02 4.08
CA ARG A 102 6.52 -10.73 3.54
C ARG A 102 8.04 -10.66 3.38
N ASN A 103 8.80 -11.35 4.22
CA ASN A 103 10.26 -11.43 4.10
C ASN A 103 10.69 -12.25 2.87
N ALA A 104 10.04 -13.39 2.62
CA ALA A 104 10.22 -14.20 1.41
C ALA A 104 9.13 -15.29 1.31
N PRO A 105 8.75 -15.72 0.09
CA PRO A 105 8.01 -16.97 -0.11
C PRO A 105 8.74 -18.14 0.54
N LEU A 106 8.02 -18.96 1.30
CA LEU A 106 8.59 -20.04 2.10
C LEU A 106 9.14 -21.16 1.21
N ALA A 107 10.24 -21.77 1.65
CA ALA A 107 10.69 -23.05 1.12
C ALA A 107 9.57 -24.11 1.32
N PRO A 108 9.28 -24.98 0.34
CA PRO A 108 8.09 -25.84 0.42
C PRO A 108 8.09 -26.81 1.62
N ASN A 109 9.26 -27.29 2.04
CA ASN A 109 9.41 -28.11 3.25
C ASN A 109 9.18 -27.32 4.56
N HIS A 110 9.32 -26.00 4.53
CA HIS A 110 8.95 -25.13 5.65
C HIS A 110 7.43 -24.89 5.67
N ALA A 111 6.84 -24.54 4.51
CA ALA A 111 5.40 -24.43 4.35
C ALA A 111 4.67 -25.72 4.78
N ALA A 112 5.21 -26.90 4.45
CA ALA A 112 4.65 -28.19 4.86
C ALA A 112 4.61 -28.37 6.38
N ARG A 113 5.68 -27.98 7.09
CA ARG A 113 5.76 -28.08 8.56
C ARG A 113 4.72 -27.19 9.24
N LEU A 114 4.58 -25.94 8.77
CA LEU A 114 3.59 -25.01 9.32
C LEU A 114 2.17 -25.46 8.95
N LEU A 115 1.96 -26.01 7.75
CA LEU A 115 0.68 -26.57 7.31
C LEU A 115 0.24 -27.76 8.16
N ASP A 116 1.13 -28.72 8.47
CA ASP A 116 0.82 -29.83 9.40
C ASP A 116 0.42 -29.31 10.79
N GLN A 117 1.09 -28.27 11.30
CA GLN A 117 0.82 -27.66 12.61
C GLN A 117 -0.54 -26.92 12.65
N ILE A 118 -0.82 -26.09 11.63
CA ILE A 118 -2.10 -25.38 11.48
C ILE A 118 -3.24 -26.40 11.30
N ALA A 119 -3.03 -27.42 10.47
CA ALA A 119 -4.01 -28.46 10.23
C ALA A 119 -4.38 -29.24 11.50
N SER A 120 -3.39 -29.63 12.31
CA SER A 120 -3.64 -30.31 13.58
C SER A 120 -4.40 -29.44 14.60
N ALA A 121 -4.21 -28.12 14.56
CA ALA A 121 -4.94 -27.18 15.42
C ALA A 121 -6.39 -26.95 14.95
N LEU A 122 -6.60 -26.81 13.63
CA LEU A 122 -7.94 -26.70 13.04
C LEU A 122 -8.76 -27.96 13.27
N ASP A 123 -8.25 -29.14 12.94
CA ASP A 123 -8.98 -30.40 13.11
C ASP A 123 -9.33 -30.67 14.60
N TYR A 124 -8.49 -30.22 15.55
CA TYR A 124 -8.81 -30.27 16.98
C TYR A 124 -10.01 -29.39 17.35
N ALA A 125 -10.12 -28.20 16.77
CA ALA A 125 -11.24 -27.27 16.99
C ALA A 125 -12.51 -27.77 16.27
N HIS A 126 -12.39 -28.24 15.02
CA HIS A 126 -13.48 -28.79 14.22
C HIS A 126 -14.11 -30.01 14.89
N ALA A 127 -13.31 -30.90 15.49
CA ALA A 127 -13.78 -32.05 16.27
C ALA A 127 -14.61 -31.66 17.53
N ARG A 128 -14.66 -30.37 17.88
CA ARG A 128 -15.46 -29.79 18.98
C ARG A 128 -16.58 -28.87 18.48
N GLY A 129 -16.79 -28.78 17.16
CA GLY A 129 -17.77 -27.88 16.54
C GLY A 129 -17.34 -26.41 16.52
N ILE A 130 -16.05 -26.12 16.75
CA ILE A 130 -15.48 -24.76 16.74
C ILE A 130 -14.87 -24.52 15.36
N ILE A 131 -15.32 -23.49 14.67
CA ILE A 131 -14.82 -23.04 13.36
C ILE A 131 -14.10 -21.70 13.58
N HIS A 132 -12.93 -21.49 12.96
CA HIS A 132 -12.08 -20.31 13.17
C HIS A 132 -12.65 -19.05 12.51
N ARG A 133 -13.19 -19.17 11.28
CA ARG A 133 -13.89 -18.15 10.46
C ARG A 133 -13.01 -16.98 9.95
N ASP A 134 -12.14 -16.41 10.78
CA ASP A 134 -11.16 -15.38 10.40
C ASP A 134 -9.74 -15.98 10.35
N LEU A 135 -9.55 -17.06 9.58
CA LEU A 135 -8.23 -17.69 9.42
C LEU A 135 -7.40 -16.92 8.38
N LYS A 136 -6.27 -16.35 8.80
CA LYS A 136 -5.36 -15.52 7.97
C LYS A 136 -3.94 -15.50 8.54
N PRO A 137 -2.90 -15.11 7.77
CA PRO A 137 -1.50 -15.14 8.22
C PRO A 137 -1.19 -14.24 9.43
N GLN A 138 -2.02 -13.24 9.73
CA GLN A 138 -1.90 -12.40 10.92
C GLN A 138 -2.36 -13.12 12.20
N ASN A 139 -3.31 -14.05 12.08
CA ASN A 139 -3.88 -14.84 13.18
C ASN A 139 -3.11 -16.18 13.39
N ILE A 140 -2.02 -16.37 12.65
CA ILE A 140 -1.06 -17.46 12.81
C ILE A 140 0.23 -16.85 13.37
N LEU A 141 0.45 -17.02 14.67
CA LEU A 141 1.63 -16.51 15.38
C LEU A 141 2.75 -17.55 15.40
N LEU A 142 3.99 -17.12 15.68
CA LEU A 142 5.16 -17.99 15.74
C LEU A 142 5.80 -17.97 17.15
N ASP A 143 6.18 -19.12 17.66
CA ASP A 143 6.98 -19.25 18.89
C ASP A 143 8.48 -18.98 18.65
N ASP A 144 9.29 -19.10 19.70
CA ASP A 144 10.74 -18.91 19.67
C ASP A 144 11.49 -19.95 18.81
N GLN A 145 10.83 -21.06 18.47
CA GLN A 145 11.32 -22.15 17.63
C GLN A 145 10.77 -22.09 16.19
N GLY A 146 9.88 -21.12 15.90
CA GLY A 146 9.23 -20.95 14.60
C GLY A 146 8.05 -21.90 14.34
N ASN A 147 7.42 -22.46 15.38
CA ASN A 147 6.19 -23.25 15.24
C ASN A 147 4.96 -22.34 15.11
N ALA A 148 4.00 -22.72 14.26
CA ALA A 148 2.74 -22.00 14.08
C ALA A 148 1.78 -22.22 15.26
N ILE A 149 1.25 -21.14 15.83
CA ILE A 149 0.24 -21.13 16.90
C ILE A 149 -0.97 -20.30 16.42
N LEU A 150 -2.16 -20.91 16.39
CA LEU A 150 -3.41 -20.23 16.02
C LEU A 150 -3.95 -19.37 17.17
N THR A 151 -4.35 -18.14 16.85
CA THR A 151 -5.01 -17.19 17.77
C THR A 151 -6.32 -16.67 17.16
N ASP A 152 -7.12 -15.94 17.97
CA ASP A 152 -8.32 -15.22 17.51
C ASP A 152 -9.42 -16.08 16.86
N PHE A 153 -9.63 -17.28 17.39
CA PHE A 153 -10.82 -18.09 17.11
C PHE A 153 -12.12 -17.33 17.44
N GLY A 154 -13.03 -17.19 16.48
CA GLY A 154 -14.47 -17.00 16.69
C GLY A 154 -14.96 -15.62 17.19
N ILE A 155 -14.26 -14.97 18.11
CA ILE A 155 -14.73 -13.83 18.93
C ILE A 155 -15.29 -12.66 18.10
N ALA A 156 -14.80 -12.45 16.87
CA ALA A 156 -15.33 -11.45 15.94
C ALA A 156 -16.83 -11.63 15.64
N LYS A 157 -17.32 -12.89 15.58
CA LYS A 157 -18.73 -13.17 15.30
C LYS A 157 -19.67 -12.61 16.35
N LEU A 158 -19.24 -12.46 17.60
CA LEU A 158 -20.07 -11.88 18.65
C LEU A 158 -20.37 -10.40 18.39
N ILE A 159 -19.48 -9.72 17.68
CA ILE A 159 -19.64 -8.33 17.25
C ILE A 159 -20.55 -8.30 16.00
N GLU A 160 -20.44 -9.28 15.10
CA GLU A 160 -21.30 -9.45 13.91
C GLU A 160 -22.77 -9.73 14.27
N ASP A 161 -23.05 -10.61 15.23
CA ASP A 161 -24.40 -11.02 15.66
C ASP A 161 -25.21 -9.88 16.31
N GLU A 162 -24.56 -8.80 16.77
CA GLU A 162 -25.21 -7.55 17.20
C GLU A 162 -25.15 -6.45 16.13
N SER A 163 -24.02 -6.27 15.43
CA SER A 163 -23.92 -5.24 14.39
C SER A 163 -24.93 -5.46 13.26
N THR A 164 -25.21 -6.71 12.87
CA THR A 164 -26.24 -7.06 11.88
C THR A 164 -27.67 -6.66 12.26
N LYS A 165 -27.94 -6.23 13.50
CA LYS A 165 -29.22 -5.61 13.89
C LYS A 165 -29.26 -4.09 13.67
N LEU A 166 -28.12 -3.42 13.46
CA LEU A 166 -28.00 -1.97 13.30
C LEU A 166 -27.42 -1.53 11.93
N THR A 167 -26.48 -2.27 11.34
CA THR A 167 -25.74 -1.83 10.14
C THR A 167 -26.34 -2.36 8.83
N ALA A 168 -27.27 -1.60 8.25
CA ALA A 168 -27.74 -1.78 6.86
C ALA A 168 -26.72 -1.28 5.80
N THR A 169 -25.43 -1.20 6.14
CA THR A 169 -24.42 -0.34 5.50
C THR A 169 -23.13 -1.09 5.10
N GLY A 170 -23.30 -2.16 4.33
CA GLY A 170 -22.33 -2.64 3.31
C GLY A 170 -20.92 -3.05 3.74
N THR A 171 -20.61 -3.07 5.03
CA THR A 171 -19.26 -3.30 5.56
C THR A 171 -18.98 -4.80 5.70
N ALA A 172 -18.40 -5.40 4.67
CA ALA A 172 -17.94 -6.79 4.70
C ALA A 172 -16.89 -6.99 5.82
N MET A 173 -17.17 -7.89 6.76
CA MET A 173 -16.48 -7.97 8.05
C MET A 173 -15.51 -9.16 8.10
N GLY A 174 -14.25 -8.88 8.45
CA GLY A 174 -13.11 -9.79 8.28
C GLY A 174 -12.16 -9.32 7.16
N THR A 175 -11.04 -9.99 6.95
CA THR A 175 -10.09 -9.61 5.88
C THR A 175 -10.52 -10.23 4.53
N PRO A 176 -10.98 -9.44 3.53
CA PRO A 176 -11.70 -9.97 2.36
C PRO A 176 -10.98 -11.05 1.55
N ALA A 177 -9.64 -10.97 1.49
CA ALA A 177 -8.78 -11.87 0.72
C ALA A 177 -8.76 -13.34 1.17
N TYR A 178 -9.24 -13.66 2.38
CA TYR A 178 -9.20 -15.03 2.94
C TYR A 178 -10.59 -15.66 3.12
N MET A 179 -11.66 -14.89 2.91
CA MET A 179 -13.04 -15.35 3.12
C MET A 179 -13.44 -16.48 2.16
N SER A 180 -14.13 -17.48 2.66
CA SER A 180 -14.73 -18.54 1.85
C SER A 180 -15.94 -18.06 1.03
N PRO A 181 -16.32 -18.75 -0.07
CA PRO A 181 -17.52 -18.44 -0.85
C PRO A 181 -18.80 -18.41 -0.02
N GLU A 182 -18.94 -19.35 0.92
CA GLU A 182 -20.11 -19.45 1.81
C GLU A 182 -20.18 -18.30 2.82
N GLN A 183 -19.06 -17.74 3.29
CA GLN A 183 -19.03 -16.52 4.11
C GLN A 183 -19.51 -15.30 3.31
N TRP A 184 -19.00 -15.11 2.10
CA TRP A 184 -19.45 -14.05 1.18
C TRP A 184 -20.94 -14.15 0.84
N GLN A 185 -21.53 -15.35 0.89
CA GLN A 185 -22.96 -15.60 0.65
C GLN A 185 -23.82 -15.61 1.93
N GLY A 186 -23.24 -15.41 3.12
CA GLY A 186 -23.96 -15.46 4.40
C GLY A 186 -24.58 -16.83 4.72
N GLN A 187 -23.99 -17.91 4.20
CA GLN A 187 -24.51 -19.28 4.35
C GLN A 187 -24.09 -19.93 5.67
N ALA A 188 -24.66 -21.11 5.95
CA ALA A 188 -24.23 -21.93 7.08
C ALA A 188 -22.81 -22.46 6.85
N LEU A 189 -21.90 -22.11 7.77
CA LEU A 189 -20.48 -22.47 7.72
C LEU A 189 -20.25 -23.86 8.35
N ASP A 190 -19.36 -24.66 7.76
CA ASP A 190 -18.79 -25.88 8.35
C ASP A 190 -17.25 -25.78 8.46
N SER A 191 -16.57 -26.86 8.83
CA SER A 191 -15.10 -26.90 8.96
C SER A 191 -14.35 -26.56 7.66
N ARG A 192 -14.97 -26.76 6.49
CA ARG A 192 -14.35 -26.52 5.17
C ARG A 192 -14.25 -25.04 4.80
N THR A 193 -14.93 -24.17 5.55
CA THR A 193 -14.67 -22.72 5.52
C THR A 193 -13.21 -22.43 5.85
N ASP A 194 -12.70 -22.97 6.96
CA ASP A 194 -11.30 -22.77 7.37
C ASP A 194 -10.32 -23.46 6.40
N ILE A 195 -10.72 -24.59 5.79
CA ILE A 195 -9.90 -25.29 4.75
C ILE A 195 -9.74 -24.44 3.49
N TYR A 196 -10.76 -23.68 3.08
CA TYR A 196 -10.65 -22.74 1.96
C TYR A 196 -9.66 -21.61 2.28
N SER A 197 -9.79 -21.00 3.46
CA SER A 197 -8.85 -19.96 3.92
C SER A 197 -7.42 -20.50 4.05
N LEU A 198 -7.24 -21.74 4.51
CA LEU A 198 -5.95 -22.43 4.52
C LEU A 198 -5.41 -22.68 3.10
N GLY A 199 -6.27 -22.93 2.12
CA GLY A 199 -5.92 -22.98 0.70
C GLY A 199 -5.35 -21.67 0.16
N VAL A 200 -5.93 -20.53 0.57
CA VAL A 200 -5.41 -19.19 0.25
C VAL A 200 -4.03 -19.01 0.87
N ILE A 201 -3.90 -19.29 2.16
CA ILE A 201 -2.65 -19.15 2.92
C ILE A 201 -1.55 -20.08 2.37
N LEU A 202 -1.87 -21.29 1.90
CA LEU A 202 -0.88 -22.20 1.30
C LEU A 202 -0.37 -21.66 -0.05
N PHE A 203 -1.25 -21.10 -0.89
CA PHE A 203 -0.81 -20.43 -2.12
C PHE A 203 0.10 -19.24 -1.82
N GLU A 204 -0.27 -18.43 -0.83
CA GLU A 204 0.48 -17.25 -0.39
C GLU A 204 1.85 -17.62 0.21
N MET A 205 1.90 -18.61 1.10
CA MET A 205 3.15 -19.15 1.66
C MET A 205 4.15 -19.57 0.57
N LEU A 206 3.67 -20.12 -0.55
CA LEU A 206 4.53 -20.64 -1.62
C LEU A 206 4.89 -19.58 -2.68
N SER A 207 4.11 -18.51 -2.82
CA SER A 207 4.24 -17.53 -3.92
C SER A 207 4.55 -16.09 -3.48
N GLY A 208 4.27 -15.72 -2.24
CA GLY A 208 4.28 -14.34 -1.76
C GLY A 208 3.17 -13.46 -2.38
N ARG A 209 2.10 -14.07 -2.92
CA ARG A 209 0.98 -13.41 -3.62
C ARG A 209 -0.34 -14.10 -3.30
N LEU A 210 -1.47 -13.47 -3.61
CA LEU A 210 -2.78 -14.06 -3.36
C LEU A 210 -3.32 -14.80 -4.60
N PRO A 211 -4.11 -15.88 -4.43
CA PRO A 211 -4.74 -16.60 -5.55
C PRO A 211 -5.84 -15.77 -6.23
N PHE A 212 -6.37 -14.76 -5.52
CA PHE A 212 -7.36 -13.79 -5.98
C PHE A 212 -6.90 -12.39 -5.54
N GLU A 213 -6.85 -11.45 -6.49
CA GLU A 213 -6.41 -10.07 -6.27
C GLU A 213 -7.32 -9.18 -7.13
N ALA A 214 -7.96 -8.18 -6.55
CA ALA A 214 -8.88 -7.27 -7.23
C ALA A 214 -8.98 -5.93 -6.50
N ALA A 215 -9.14 -4.82 -7.25
CA ALA A 215 -9.09 -3.45 -6.72
C ALA A 215 -10.29 -3.03 -5.85
N THR A 216 -11.39 -3.81 -5.79
CA THR A 216 -12.56 -3.49 -4.96
C THR A 216 -13.04 -4.71 -4.17
N PRO A 217 -13.65 -4.54 -2.98
CA PRO A 217 -14.23 -5.65 -2.22
C PRO A 217 -15.30 -6.42 -3.00
N ALA A 218 -16.09 -5.75 -3.85
CA ALA A 218 -17.11 -6.38 -4.68
C ALA A 218 -16.50 -7.25 -5.79
N SER A 219 -15.42 -6.79 -6.43
CA SER A 219 -14.68 -7.59 -7.41
C SER A 219 -13.94 -8.75 -6.76
N LEU A 220 -13.38 -8.56 -5.55
CA LEU A 220 -12.70 -9.62 -4.80
C LEU A 220 -13.70 -10.70 -4.31
N MET A 221 -14.88 -10.28 -3.84
CA MET A 221 -16.02 -11.16 -3.61
C MET A 221 -16.36 -11.95 -4.89
N TYR A 222 -16.51 -11.29 -6.04
CA TYR A 222 -16.77 -11.98 -7.30
C TYR A 222 -15.67 -12.99 -7.67
N SER A 223 -14.39 -12.66 -7.46
CA SER A 223 -13.28 -13.60 -7.65
C SER A 223 -13.38 -14.81 -6.72
N HIS A 224 -13.70 -14.61 -5.44
CA HIS A 224 -13.91 -15.70 -4.48
C HIS A 224 -15.14 -16.54 -4.82
N LEU A 225 -16.21 -15.96 -5.37
CA LEU A 225 -17.43 -16.70 -5.73
C LEU A 225 -17.35 -17.44 -7.08
N GLN A 226 -16.75 -16.85 -8.11
CA GLN A 226 -16.89 -17.30 -9.51
C GLN A 226 -15.56 -17.61 -10.21
N GLN A 227 -14.47 -16.92 -9.87
CA GLN A 227 -13.21 -17.04 -10.60
C GLN A 227 -12.41 -18.27 -10.13
N GLN A 228 -11.74 -18.97 -11.05
CA GLN A 228 -10.73 -19.97 -10.69
C GLN A 228 -9.46 -19.28 -10.13
N PRO A 229 -8.77 -19.86 -9.13
CA PRO A 229 -7.56 -19.26 -8.57
C PRO A 229 -6.46 -19.16 -9.63
N LYS A 230 -5.54 -18.19 -9.46
CA LYS A 230 -4.30 -18.15 -10.24
C LYS A 230 -3.57 -19.49 -10.02
N SER A 231 -3.20 -20.19 -11.09
CA SER A 231 -2.42 -21.43 -10.99
C SER A 231 -1.03 -21.13 -10.42
N LEU A 232 -0.63 -21.84 -9.36
CA LEU A 232 0.67 -21.63 -8.70
C LEU A 232 1.82 -21.84 -9.69
N ARG A 233 1.64 -22.71 -10.69
CA ARG A 233 2.62 -22.99 -11.76
C ARG A 233 2.99 -21.76 -12.60
N THR A 234 2.16 -20.71 -12.59
CA THR A 234 2.46 -19.42 -13.26
C THR A 234 3.42 -18.52 -12.47
N VAL A 235 3.54 -18.72 -11.16
CA VAL A 235 4.40 -17.94 -10.26
C VAL A 235 5.59 -18.76 -9.77
N ARG A 236 5.39 -20.07 -9.60
CA ARG A 236 6.36 -21.07 -9.11
C ARG A 236 6.39 -22.30 -10.04
N PRO A 237 6.90 -22.17 -11.27
CA PRO A 237 7.03 -23.29 -12.21
C PRO A 237 8.07 -24.34 -11.78
N ASP A 238 8.88 -24.04 -10.75
CA ASP A 238 9.85 -24.92 -10.12
C ASP A 238 9.24 -26.00 -9.22
N LEU A 239 7.95 -25.87 -8.87
CA LEU A 239 7.26 -26.76 -7.95
C LEU A 239 6.53 -27.92 -8.66
N PRO A 240 6.45 -29.12 -8.04
CA PRO A 240 5.69 -30.25 -8.58
C PRO A 240 4.24 -29.88 -8.96
N PRO A 241 3.78 -30.16 -10.20
CA PRO A 241 2.43 -29.78 -10.65
C PRO A 241 1.28 -30.33 -9.79
N ALA A 242 1.51 -31.40 -9.03
CA ALA A 242 0.55 -31.95 -8.07
C ALA A 242 0.18 -30.96 -6.94
N ILE A 243 1.05 -30.01 -6.60
CA ILE A 243 0.76 -28.98 -5.57
C ILE A 243 -0.34 -28.02 -6.04
N ASP A 244 -0.35 -27.70 -7.33
CA ASP A 244 -1.39 -26.85 -7.93
C ASP A 244 -2.76 -27.52 -7.83
N ALA A 245 -2.83 -28.85 -7.99
CA ALA A 245 -4.05 -29.62 -7.76
C ALA A 245 -4.52 -29.55 -6.29
N VAL A 246 -3.61 -29.67 -5.32
CA VAL A 246 -3.94 -29.55 -3.89
C VAL A 246 -4.57 -28.19 -3.54
N ILE A 247 -4.00 -27.11 -4.08
CA ILE A 247 -4.54 -25.75 -3.89
C ILE A 247 -5.90 -25.59 -4.59
N ASN A 248 -6.06 -26.10 -5.81
CA ASN A 248 -7.34 -26.06 -6.52
C ASN A 248 -8.45 -26.85 -5.79
N THR A 249 -8.13 -27.99 -5.16
CA THR A 249 -9.08 -28.74 -4.31
C THR A 249 -9.44 -27.97 -3.04
N ALA A 250 -8.48 -27.34 -2.37
CA ALA A 250 -8.77 -26.50 -1.20
C ALA A 250 -9.62 -25.27 -1.55
N LEU A 251 -9.39 -24.66 -2.71
CA LEU A 251 -10.09 -23.48 -3.22
C LEU A 251 -11.34 -23.81 -4.08
N ALA A 252 -11.81 -25.06 -4.05
CA ALA A 252 -13.04 -25.46 -4.74
C ALA A 252 -14.25 -24.66 -4.20
N LYS A 253 -15.13 -24.21 -5.10
CA LYS A 253 -16.19 -23.26 -4.72
C LYS A 253 -17.25 -23.91 -3.83
N GLN A 254 -17.66 -25.14 -4.13
CA GLN A 254 -18.53 -25.91 -3.26
C GLN A 254 -17.73 -26.50 -2.07
N PRO A 255 -18.15 -26.30 -0.81
CA PRO A 255 -17.48 -26.92 0.35
C PRO A 255 -17.38 -28.46 0.24
N ALA A 256 -18.35 -29.10 -0.42
CA ALA A 256 -18.37 -30.55 -0.64
C ALA A 256 -17.28 -31.08 -1.60
N GLU A 257 -16.67 -30.21 -2.41
CA GLU A 257 -15.57 -30.55 -3.34
C GLU A 257 -14.18 -30.36 -2.70
N ARG A 258 -14.13 -29.76 -1.50
CA ARG A 258 -12.89 -29.58 -0.71
C ARG A 258 -12.59 -30.82 0.13
N TYR A 259 -11.37 -30.87 0.66
CA TYR A 259 -10.94 -31.86 1.65
C TYR A 259 -11.92 -31.96 2.84
N SER A 260 -12.01 -33.14 3.46
CA SER A 260 -12.86 -33.40 4.62
C SER A 260 -12.29 -32.89 5.94
N SER A 261 -10.95 -32.76 6.03
CA SER A 261 -10.23 -32.18 7.16
C SER A 261 -8.99 -31.41 6.70
N ALA A 262 -8.45 -30.54 7.55
CA ALA A 262 -7.23 -29.81 7.25
C ALA A 262 -6.00 -30.76 7.22
N THR A 263 -5.98 -31.82 8.03
CA THR A 263 -4.93 -32.85 7.99
C THR A 263 -4.94 -33.63 6.68
N GLU A 264 -6.11 -33.85 6.06
CA GLU A 264 -6.20 -34.45 4.72
C GLU A 264 -5.51 -33.57 3.67
N MET A 265 -5.77 -32.26 3.69
CA MET A 265 -5.10 -31.26 2.83
C MET A 265 -3.58 -31.26 3.06
N ALA A 266 -3.12 -31.26 4.32
CA ALA A 266 -1.70 -31.28 4.66
C ALA A 266 -1.00 -32.57 4.17
N ASN A 267 -1.65 -33.73 4.35
CA ASN A 267 -1.18 -35.01 3.81
C ASN A 267 -1.07 -34.98 2.28
N ALA A 268 -2.07 -34.44 1.58
CA ALA A 268 -2.05 -34.31 0.13
C ALA A 268 -0.89 -33.41 -0.35
N PHE A 269 -0.64 -32.28 0.34
CA PHE A 269 0.50 -31.41 0.04
C PHE A 269 1.85 -32.12 0.22
N ARG A 270 2.04 -32.89 1.31
CA ARG A 270 3.28 -33.66 1.53
C ARG A 270 3.50 -34.78 0.51
N GLN A 271 2.43 -35.41 0.03
CA GLN A 271 2.50 -36.37 -1.08
C GLN A 271 2.85 -35.69 -2.41
N ALA A 272 2.26 -34.53 -2.70
CA ALA A 272 2.57 -33.72 -3.87
C ALA A 272 4.05 -33.26 -3.90
N LEU A 273 4.62 -32.89 -2.74
CA LEU A 273 6.04 -32.58 -2.58
C LEU A 273 6.96 -33.79 -2.81
N SER A 274 6.52 -34.98 -2.37
CA SER A 274 7.28 -36.23 -2.51
C SER A 274 7.20 -36.84 -3.92
N SER A 275 6.32 -36.30 -4.78
CA SER A 275 6.05 -36.81 -6.12
C SER A 275 7.19 -36.42 -7.06
N THR A 276 8.15 -37.34 -7.23
CA THR A 276 9.39 -37.11 -7.97
C THR A 276 9.12 -36.68 -9.41
N TYR A 277 9.61 -35.49 -9.79
CA TYR A 277 9.59 -35.01 -11.16
C TYR A 277 10.51 -35.86 -12.04
N ILE A 278 9.93 -36.82 -12.75
CA ILE A 278 10.55 -37.40 -13.95
C ILE A 278 10.22 -36.43 -15.09
N PRO A 279 11.19 -35.66 -15.64
CA PRO A 279 10.97 -34.95 -16.89
C PRO A 279 10.67 -35.98 -17.98
N LEU A 280 9.48 -35.94 -18.57
CA LEU A 280 9.22 -36.71 -19.78
C LEU A 280 10.21 -36.23 -20.85
N PRO A 281 10.92 -37.15 -21.55
CA PRO A 281 11.87 -36.75 -22.58
C PRO A 281 11.15 -35.97 -23.67
N THR A 282 11.68 -34.79 -24.00
CA THR A 282 11.07 -33.86 -24.97
C THR A 282 10.93 -34.53 -26.33
N SER A 283 9.71 -34.94 -26.68
CA SER A 283 9.42 -35.51 -28.00
C SER A 283 9.58 -34.43 -29.06
N GLN A 284 10.72 -34.44 -29.75
CA GLN A 284 10.91 -33.64 -30.95
C GLN A 284 9.96 -34.13 -32.08
N GLN A 285 9.67 -33.22 -33.01
CA GLN A 285 9.05 -33.48 -34.32
C GLN A 285 7.63 -34.08 -34.32
N SER A 286 6.64 -33.18 -34.35
CA SER A 286 5.43 -33.45 -35.15
C SER A 286 5.82 -33.54 -36.64
N PRO A 287 5.37 -34.55 -37.40
CA PRO A 287 5.65 -34.62 -38.83
C PRO A 287 5.11 -33.43 -39.62
N GLN A 288 5.94 -32.86 -40.48
CA GLN A 288 5.62 -31.72 -41.32
C GLN A 288 4.73 -32.15 -42.50
N ALA A 289 3.53 -31.59 -42.61
CA ALA A 289 2.62 -31.89 -43.72
C ALA A 289 3.22 -31.40 -45.07
N PRO A 290 3.21 -32.22 -46.15
CA PRO A 290 3.68 -31.79 -47.45
C PRO A 290 2.81 -30.67 -48.04
N ARG A 291 3.47 -29.64 -48.60
CA ARG A 291 2.83 -28.73 -49.57
C ARG A 291 3.09 -29.26 -50.97
N THR A 292 2.07 -29.22 -51.82
CA THR A 292 2.20 -29.35 -53.28
C THR A 292 1.24 -28.36 -53.92
N ASP A 293 1.79 -27.34 -54.58
CA ASP A 293 1.05 -26.46 -55.48
C ASP A 293 0.95 -27.11 -56.88
N GLU A 294 0.24 -26.39 -57.78
CA GLU A 294 0.16 -26.57 -59.24
C GLU A 294 -0.85 -27.58 -59.84
N THR A 295 -2.02 -27.02 -60.17
CA THR A 295 -2.53 -26.86 -61.55
C THR A 295 -2.87 -28.10 -62.41
N SER A 296 -4.17 -28.42 -62.45
CA SER A 296 -4.99 -28.73 -63.64
C SER A 296 -4.54 -29.77 -64.69
N THR A 297 -5.22 -30.92 -64.73
CA THR A 297 -5.88 -31.42 -65.98
C THR A 297 -7.01 -32.40 -65.67
N SER A 298 -7.89 -32.67 -66.65
CA SER A 298 -9.15 -33.40 -66.48
C SER A 298 -9.22 -34.73 -67.25
N VAL A 299 -9.86 -35.75 -66.66
CA VAL A 299 -10.51 -36.87 -67.38
C VAL A 299 -11.78 -37.30 -66.62
N ASP A 300 -12.83 -37.65 -67.35
CA ASP A 300 -14.13 -38.15 -66.87
C ASP A 300 -14.14 -39.68 -66.63
N ARG A 301 -14.87 -40.15 -65.58
CA ARG A 301 -15.80 -41.29 -65.67
C ARG A 301 -16.67 -41.55 -64.43
N THR A 302 -17.95 -41.21 -64.59
CA THR A 302 -19.18 -41.70 -63.91
C THR A 302 -19.18 -43.05 -63.16
N LEU A 303 -19.88 -43.12 -62.00
CA LEU A 303 -21.02 -44.01 -61.63
C LEU A 303 -21.46 -43.81 -60.12
N PRO A 304 -22.61 -44.36 -59.62
CA PRO A 304 -23.46 -43.67 -58.61
C PRO A 304 -23.46 -44.24 -57.15
N PRO A 305 -24.10 -43.55 -56.18
CA PRO A 305 -24.13 -43.93 -54.75
C PRO A 305 -25.41 -44.65 -54.25
N PRO A 306 -25.34 -45.39 -53.13
CA PRO A 306 -26.49 -45.82 -52.31
C PRO A 306 -26.78 -44.87 -51.11
N PRO A 307 -27.93 -44.99 -50.40
CA PRO A 307 -28.51 -43.88 -49.63
C PRO A 307 -28.46 -44.00 -48.09
N PHE A 308 -28.90 -42.92 -47.42
CA PHE A 308 -29.35 -42.93 -46.02
C PHE A 308 -30.50 -43.91 -45.77
N SER A 309 -30.59 -44.44 -44.54
CA SER A 309 -31.80 -45.03 -43.97
C SER A 309 -31.81 -44.88 -42.44
N ALA A 310 -32.95 -45.11 -41.78
CA ALA A 310 -33.21 -44.72 -40.40
C ALA A 310 -33.85 -45.83 -39.54
N ALA A 311 -33.78 -45.62 -38.22
CA ALA A 311 -34.66 -46.13 -37.16
C ALA A 311 -34.90 -47.66 -36.99
N SER A 312 -34.49 -48.14 -35.82
CA SER A 312 -35.15 -49.18 -34.99
C SER A 312 -35.25 -50.63 -35.47
N PRO A 313 -35.05 -51.58 -34.55
CA PRO A 313 -35.85 -52.80 -34.49
C PRO A 313 -36.59 -52.96 -33.14
N ASP A 314 -37.81 -53.47 -33.22
CA ASP A 314 -38.63 -53.97 -32.10
C ASP A 314 -38.16 -55.38 -31.66
N TYR A 315 -38.45 -55.79 -30.43
CA TYR A 315 -38.11 -57.13 -29.92
C TYR A 315 -39.13 -57.67 -28.91
N GLY A 316 -39.77 -58.79 -29.24
CA GLY A 316 -40.80 -59.42 -28.42
C GLY A 316 -40.44 -60.78 -27.82
N ARG A 317 -40.87 -60.97 -26.56
CA ARG A 317 -41.51 -62.21 -26.03
C ARG A 317 -40.64 -63.43 -25.59
N ALA A 318 -40.08 -63.29 -24.39
CA ALA A 318 -40.30 -64.15 -23.20
C ALA A 318 -39.88 -65.66 -23.14
N GLN A 319 -39.23 -66.02 -22.01
CA GLN A 319 -39.30 -67.34 -21.33
C GLN A 319 -38.88 -67.19 -19.83
N SER A 320 -38.75 -68.28 -19.05
CA SER A 320 -39.06 -68.28 -17.59
C SER A 320 -38.07 -69.09 -16.68
N LEU A 321 -38.11 -69.12 -15.33
CA LEU A 321 -39.13 -68.62 -14.38
C LEU A 321 -38.61 -67.99 -13.04
N PRO A 322 -38.03 -68.68 -12.02
CA PRO A 322 -38.38 -68.30 -10.62
C PRO A 322 -37.26 -67.96 -9.59
N ARG A 323 -37.52 -66.85 -8.88
CA ARG A 323 -37.54 -66.69 -7.39
C ARG A 323 -36.23 -66.78 -6.57
N MET A 324 -35.84 -65.64 -5.99
CA MET A 324 -35.67 -65.47 -4.52
C MET A 324 -35.79 -63.99 -4.08
N ALA A 325 -35.84 -63.77 -2.75
CA ALA A 325 -36.16 -62.54 -1.98
C ALA A 325 -35.18 -61.35 -2.16
N ALA A 326 -35.48 -60.08 -1.81
CA ALA A 326 -36.74 -59.39 -1.43
C ALA A 326 -36.57 -57.84 -1.34
N ALA A 327 -37.68 -57.13 -1.05
CA ALA A 327 -37.82 -55.74 -0.59
C ALA A 327 -37.62 -54.60 -1.63
N PRO A 328 -38.26 -53.42 -1.45
CA PRO A 328 -38.57 -52.53 -2.58
C PRO A 328 -37.75 -51.23 -2.67
N ALA A 329 -37.47 -50.81 -3.90
CA ALA A 329 -37.13 -49.42 -4.22
C ALA A 329 -38.40 -48.69 -4.70
N THR A 330 -38.67 -47.49 -4.19
CA THR A 330 -39.86 -46.69 -4.56
C THR A 330 -39.67 -45.96 -5.87
N THR A 331 -40.63 -46.09 -6.80
CA THR A 331 -40.63 -45.42 -8.10
C THR A 331 -40.65 -43.89 -8.00
N ALA A 332 -39.83 -43.23 -8.81
CA ALA A 332 -39.88 -41.78 -8.99
C ALA A 332 -41.24 -41.32 -9.55
N ARG A 333 -41.65 -40.10 -9.17
CA ARG A 333 -42.78 -39.36 -9.76
C ARG A 333 -42.27 -38.05 -10.34
N SER A 334 -42.86 -37.59 -11.45
CA SER A 334 -42.47 -36.35 -12.11
C SER A 334 -42.92 -35.09 -11.34
N PRO A 335 -42.10 -34.02 -11.30
CA PRO A 335 -42.41 -32.82 -10.53
C PRO A 335 -43.28 -31.84 -11.34
N LEU A 336 -44.60 -32.07 -11.41
CA LEU A 336 -45.54 -31.16 -12.10
C LEU A 336 -46.50 -30.29 -11.24
N PRO A 337 -46.46 -30.25 -9.88
CA PRO A 337 -47.18 -29.23 -9.12
C PRO A 337 -46.31 -28.07 -8.61
N MET A 338 -44.98 -28.14 -8.71
CA MET A 338 -44.08 -27.21 -8.00
C MET A 338 -43.96 -25.82 -8.65
N VAL A 339 -44.14 -25.72 -9.98
CA VAL A 339 -44.01 -24.46 -10.74
C VAL A 339 -45.08 -23.43 -10.35
N LEU A 340 -46.30 -23.88 -10.04
CA LEU A 340 -47.40 -23.00 -9.62
C LEU A 340 -47.15 -22.35 -8.25
N GLY A 341 -46.42 -23.01 -7.35
CA GLY A 341 -46.08 -22.47 -6.03
C GLY A 341 -45.13 -21.28 -6.12
N VAL A 342 -44.08 -21.38 -6.93
CA VAL A 342 -43.06 -20.32 -7.07
C VAL A 342 -43.66 -19.05 -7.68
N VAL A 343 -44.48 -19.18 -8.73
CA VAL A 343 -45.15 -18.03 -9.36
C VAL A 343 -46.12 -17.35 -8.38
N GLY A 344 -46.85 -18.13 -7.56
CA GLY A 344 -47.72 -17.58 -6.52
C GLY A 344 -46.98 -16.77 -5.46
N VAL A 345 -45.82 -17.25 -5.00
CA VAL A 345 -44.98 -16.54 -4.01
C VAL A 345 -44.39 -15.26 -4.60
N VAL A 346 -43.87 -15.28 -5.83
CA VAL A 346 -43.34 -14.07 -6.48
C VAL A 346 -44.43 -13.03 -6.71
N ALA A 347 -45.63 -13.44 -7.16
CA ALA A 347 -46.77 -12.54 -7.31
C ALA A 347 -47.19 -11.92 -5.97
N LEU A 348 -47.22 -12.70 -4.89
CA LEU A 348 -47.54 -12.21 -3.54
C LEU A 348 -46.52 -11.17 -3.05
N ILE A 349 -45.22 -11.41 -3.26
CA ILE A 349 -44.15 -10.47 -2.90
C ILE A 349 -44.29 -9.14 -3.65
N VAL A 350 -44.56 -9.18 -4.97
CA VAL A 350 -44.78 -7.96 -5.78
C VAL A 350 -46.02 -7.20 -5.33
N ILE A 351 -47.11 -7.90 -4.97
CA ILE A 351 -48.34 -7.27 -4.44
C ILE A 351 -48.06 -6.60 -3.08
N VAL A 352 -47.35 -7.27 -2.16
CA VAL A 352 -47.00 -6.71 -0.84
C VAL A 352 -46.07 -5.50 -0.98
N ALA A 353 -45.07 -5.55 -1.85
CA ALA A 353 -44.20 -4.41 -2.15
C ALA A 353 -44.99 -3.22 -2.74
N GLY A 354 -45.90 -3.47 -3.68
CA GLY A 354 -46.77 -2.43 -4.26
C GLY A 354 -47.73 -1.80 -3.25
N ILE A 355 -48.20 -2.56 -2.26
CA ILE A 355 -49.02 -2.04 -1.15
C ILE A 355 -48.17 -1.17 -0.21
N LEU A 356 -46.96 -1.61 0.15
CA LEU A 356 -46.03 -0.84 0.98
C LEU A 356 -45.67 0.51 0.35
N VAL A 357 -45.30 0.55 -0.93
CA VAL A 357 -44.98 1.80 -1.64
C VAL A 357 -46.17 2.76 -1.71
N ARG A 358 -47.40 2.25 -1.85
CA ARG A 358 -48.62 3.09 -1.77
C ARG A 358 -48.93 3.56 -0.35
N SER A 359 -48.59 2.78 0.68
CA SER A 359 -48.80 3.18 2.08
C SER A 359 -47.88 4.31 2.53
N MET A 360 -46.66 4.42 1.98
CA MET A 360 -45.71 5.50 2.31
C MET A 360 -45.96 6.81 1.53
N THR A 361 -46.92 6.83 0.59
CA THR A 361 -47.28 8.02 -0.20
C THR A 361 -48.66 8.58 0.18
N SER A 362 -49.11 8.37 1.43
CA SER A 362 -50.39 8.89 1.92
C SER A 362 -50.40 9.20 3.42
N SER A 363 -50.07 10.44 3.78
CA SER A 363 -50.46 11.09 5.04
C SER A 363 -50.64 12.59 4.80
N ALA A 364 -51.67 13.18 5.40
CA ALA A 364 -52.25 14.44 4.93
C ALA A 364 -51.80 15.68 5.72
N THR A 365 -51.94 16.85 5.09
CA THR A 365 -51.83 18.18 5.70
C THR A 365 -52.89 18.45 6.76
N PRO A 366 -52.55 19.19 7.83
CA PRO A 366 -53.44 20.16 8.46
C PRO A 366 -53.18 21.58 7.91
N THR A 367 -54.23 22.33 7.60
CA THR A 367 -54.13 23.72 7.09
C THR A 367 -55.11 24.64 7.80
N SER A 368 -54.60 25.66 8.52
CA SER A 368 -55.34 26.82 9.04
C SER A 368 -54.33 27.80 9.70
N THR A 369 -54.43 29.13 9.62
CA THR A 369 -55.39 30.01 8.93
C THR A 369 -54.79 31.42 8.69
N ALA A 370 -55.10 32.07 7.56
CA ALA A 370 -55.09 33.53 7.34
C ALA A 370 -53.71 34.28 7.45
N THR A 371 -53.50 35.51 6.94
CA THR A 371 -54.39 36.48 6.24
C THR A 371 -53.60 37.40 5.27
N THR A 372 -54.27 37.91 4.23
CA THR A 372 -54.07 39.23 3.56
C THR A 372 -52.67 39.74 3.14
N ALA A 373 -52.34 39.46 1.89
CA ALA A 373 -52.01 40.40 0.79
C ALA A 373 -51.61 41.90 1.04
N VAL A 374 -50.55 42.33 0.33
CA VAL A 374 -50.39 43.62 -0.42
C VAL A 374 -50.30 44.94 0.38
N LEU A 375 -49.11 45.60 0.33
CA LEU A 375 -48.82 46.74 -0.59
C LEU A 375 -47.29 47.04 -0.62
N GLN A 376 -46.87 48.09 -1.34
CA GLN A 376 -45.49 48.43 -1.68
C GLN A 376 -44.87 49.55 -0.79
N ALA A 377 -43.54 49.69 -0.93
CA ALA A 377 -42.82 50.96 -1.14
C ALA A 377 -42.28 51.82 0.04
N VAL A 378 -40.93 51.88 0.10
CA VAL A 378 -40.09 53.10 -0.04
C VAL A 378 -39.88 54.06 1.17
N THR A 379 -38.68 54.69 1.18
CA THR A 379 -38.18 55.87 1.94
C THR A 379 -37.82 55.76 3.44
N ASP A 380 -36.49 55.87 3.67
CA ASP A 380 -35.79 56.86 4.52
C ASP A 380 -35.55 56.72 6.04
N LEU A 381 -34.42 57.37 6.41
CA LEU A 381 -33.83 57.69 7.72
C LEU A 381 -34.75 58.61 8.59
N PRO A 382 -34.50 58.85 9.92
CA PRO A 382 -33.16 59.11 10.50
C PRO A 382 -32.82 58.72 11.97
N THR A 383 -31.51 58.71 12.20
CA THR A 383 -30.68 59.04 13.39
C THR A 383 -31.30 59.62 14.70
N ALA A 384 -30.87 59.07 15.85
CA ALA A 384 -30.54 59.76 17.12
C ALA A 384 -29.56 58.86 17.94
N THR A 385 -28.39 59.22 18.50
CA THR A 385 -28.01 60.21 19.56
C THR A 385 -28.66 59.95 20.93
N THR A 386 -28.04 60.12 22.12
CA THR A 386 -26.75 60.72 22.59
C THR A 386 -26.44 60.15 24.01
N GLN A 387 -25.32 60.32 24.76
CA GLN A 387 -23.99 61.00 24.68
C GLN A 387 -23.05 60.36 25.75
N GLY A 388 -21.72 60.62 25.75
CA GLY A 388 -20.86 60.33 26.92
C GLY A 388 -19.35 60.58 26.75
N ASN A 389 -18.85 61.80 27.02
CA ASN A 389 -17.42 62.17 26.96
C ASN A 389 -16.73 62.13 28.34
N LEU A 390 -15.40 61.89 28.37
CA LEU A 390 -14.42 62.81 29.02
C LEU A 390 -12.93 62.46 28.75
N ILE A 391 -12.37 63.12 27.73
CA ILE A 391 -10.98 63.64 27.54
C ILE A 391 -9.80 63.04 28.34
N ALA A 392 -8.81 62.50 27.61
CA ALA A 392 -7.36 62.57 27.89
C ALA A 392 -6.57 62.55 26.55
N THR A 393 -5.27 62.92 26.52
CA THR A 393 -4.62 63.45 25.29
C THR A 393 -3.34 62.77 24.79
N THR A 394 -3.27 62.56 23.46
CA THR A 394 -2.07 62.47 22.56
C THR A 394 -1.05 61.33 22.73
N PRO A 395 -0.26 60.96 21.68
CA PRO A 395 -0.35 61.27 20.23
C PRO A 395 -0.45 60.00 19.33
N ALA A 396 -0.51 60.19 18.00
CA ALA A 396 -0.65 59.11 16.99
C ALA A 396 0.69 58.48 16.54
N PRO A 397 0.63 57.40 15.74
CA PRO A 397 1.07 57.59 14.34
C PRO A 397 0.09 57.11 13.25
N THR A 398 0.31 57.71 12.07
CA THR A 398 -0.28 57.57 10.73
C THR A 398 -0.70 56.17 10.24
N PRO A 399 -1.88 56.02 9.58
CA PRO A 399 -2.21 54.85 8.76
C PRO A 399 -1.59 54.97 7.34
N THR A 400 -1.18 53.85 6.74
CA THR A 400 -0.70 53.80 5.34
C THR A 400 -1.62 52.93 4.49
N ALA A 401 -1.83 53.33 3.23
CA ALA A 401 -2.95 52.91 2.38
C ALA A 401 -2.92 51.45 1.90
N LEU A 402 -4.09 50.95 1.50
CA LEU A 402 -4.21 49.81 0.60
C LEU A 402 -3.50 50.11 -0.72
N VAL A 403 -2.89 49.09 -1.32
CA VAL A 403 -2.38 49.13 -2.70
C VAL A 403 -3.06 48.01 -3.50
N LEU A 404 -3.66 48.38 -4.62
CA LEU A 404 -4.31 47.45 -5.56
C LEU A 404 -3.25 46.77 -6.46
N PRO A 405 -3.54 45.57 -6.99
CA PRO A 405 -2.56 44.81 -7.79
C PRO A 405 -2.23 45.51 -9.13
N PRO A 406 -0.97 45.44 -9.60
CA PRO A 406 -0.60 45.95 -10.91
C PRO A 406 -1.06 45.00 -12.03
N SER A 407 -1.64 45.58 -13.09
CA SER A 407 -2.04 44.85 -14.30
C SER A 407 -0.84 44.34 -15.12
N ALA A 408 -1.10 43.36 -15.99
CA ALA A 408 -0.10 42.73 -16.85
C ALA A 408 0.72 43.75 -17.68
N THR A 409 2.03 43.49 -17.82
CA THR A 409 2.95 44.24 -18.68
C THR A 409 3.71 43.28 -19.58
N THR A 410 3.48 43.36 -20.89
CA THR A 410 4.20 42.60 -21.92
C THR A 410 5.55 43.26 -22.22
N ILE A 411 6.63 42.47 -22.32
CA ILE A 411 7.98 42.95 -22.70
C ILE A 411 8.50 42.07 -23.86
N PRO A 412 9.12 42.64 -24.91
CA PRO A 412 9.37 41.95 -26.18
C PRO A 412 10.65 41.10 -26.22
N ALA A 413 10.81 40.37 -27.32
CA ALA A 413 11.87 39.37 -27.54
C ALA A 413 13.23 39.93 -28.00
N THR A 414 14.22 39.03 -28.00
CA THR A 414 15.55 39.09 -28.65
C THR A 414 16.59 40.10 -28.17
N GLN A 415 17.71 39.55 -27.64
CA GLN A 415 18.99 39.60 -28.37
C GLN A 415 19.95 38.50 -27.91
N THR A 416 20.51 37.76 -28.86
CA THR A 416 21.62 36.82 -28.63
C THR A 416 22.97 37.55 -28.69
N SER A 417 23.88 37.25 -27.76
CA SER A 417 25.28 37.68 -27.84
C SER A 417 26.19 36.50 -27.51
N THR A 418 27.08 36.16 -28.45
CA THR A 418 28.08 35.09 -28.30
C THR A 418 29.47 35.69 -28.09
N ALA A 419 30.09 35.40 -26.96
CA ALA A 419 31.47 35.78 -26.66
C ALA A 419 32.22 34.60 -26.01
N SER A 420 33.11 33.95 -26.76
CA SER A 420 33.99 32.91 -26.24
C SER A 420 35.24 33.51 -25.61
N PRO A 421 35.68 33.08 -24.41
CA PRO A 421 36.90 33.58 -23.78
C PRO A 421 38.16 32.99 -24.44
N THR A 422 39.09 33.86 -24.84
CA THR A 422 40.44 33.46 -25.30
C THR A 422 41.36 33.19 -24.10
N ILE A 423 42.13 32.11 -24.15
CA ILE A 423 43.11 31.74 -23.11
C ILE A 423 44.52 32.10 -23.58
N THR A 424 45.30 32.74 -22.72
CA THR A 424 46.73 33.04 -22.92
C THR A 424 47.56 32.28 -21.88
N LEU A 425 48.71 31.74 -22.28
CA LEU A 425 49.60 30.95 -21.43
C LEU A 425 50.96 31.64 -21.23
N THR A 426 51.51 31.53 -20.02
CA THR A 426 52.84 32.03 -19.64
C THR A 426 53.57 31.01 -18.78
N PHE A 427 54.90 30.94 -18.90
CA PHE A 427 55.76 29.96 -18.21
C PHE A 427 56.78 30.63 -17.30
N THR A 428 57.21 29.94 -16.24
CA THR A 428 58.30 30.39 -15.34
C THR A 428 59.04 29.18 -14.77
N PRO A 429 60.38 29.10 -14.83
CA PRO A 429 61.15 27.97 -14.32
C PRO A 429 61.59 28.15 -12.85
N LEU A 430 61.85 27.02 -12.15
CA LEU A 430 62.51 26.97 -10.84
C LEU A 430 63.84 26.18 -10.91
N PRO A 431 64.78 26.38 -9.95
CA PRO A 431 66.13 25.81 -9.99
C PRO A 431 66.23 24.38 -9.43
N PRO A 432 67.35 23.65 -9.67
CA PRO A 432 67.48 22.24 -9.35
C PRO A 432 68.29 21.90 -8.07
N THR A 433 68.18 20.64 -7.65
CA THR A 433 69.17 19.81 -6.90
C THR A 433 69.08 19.73 -5.37
N ALA A 434 68.80 18.53 -4.86
CA ALA A 434 69.41 17.91 -3.68
C ALA A 434 69.24 16.38 -3.76
N THR A 435 70.11 15.58 -3.11
CA THR A 435 70.26 14.13 -3.37
C THR A 435 70.05 13.27 -2.12
N PHE A 436 69.49 12.07 -2.28
CA PHE A 436 69.31 11.05 -1.24
C PHE A 436 70.63 10.44 -0.73
N THR A 437 70.63 10.02 0.53
CA THR A 437 71.37 8.83 1.01
C THR A 437 70.51 8.07 2.02
N SER A 438 70.58 6.74 2.02
CA SER A 438 69.97 5.87 3.04
C SER A 438 70.73 4.54 3.12
N THR A 439 70.77 3.93 4.30
CA THR A 439 71.41 2.64 4.60
C THR A 439 70.57 1.92 5.69
N PRO A 440 70.73 0.61 5.98
CA PRO A 440 69.91 -0.35 5.23
C PRO A 440 69.35 -1.51 6.09
N ASP A 441 68.04 -1.72 6.12
CA ASP A 441 67.49 -3.01 6.56
C ASP A 441 66.03 -3.26 6.09
N PHE A 442 65.86 -3.92 4.94
CA PHE A 442 64.77 -4.88 4.71
C PHE A 442 64.98 -5.68 3.40
N ASN A 443 65.82 -6.73 3.42
CA ASN A 443 65.99 -7.60 2.24
C ASN A 443 66.21 -9.08 2.62
N ALA A 444 65.34 -9.60 3.49
CA ALA A 444 65.36 -11.00 3.93
C ALA A 444 63.93 -11.54 4.12
N THR A 445 63.30 -12.01 3.04
CA THR A 445 62.48 -13.25 2.92
C THR A 445 61.84 -13.32 1.52
N ILE A 446 62.67 -13.61 0.51
CA ILE A 446 62.27 -14.22 -0.77
C ILE A 446 63.37 -15.24 -1.09
N GLN A 447 62.99 -16.42 -1.60
CA GLN A 447 63.81 -17.61 -1.99
C GLN A 447 63.68 -18.90 -1.14
N ALA A 448 62.43 -19.29 -0.89
CA ALA A 448 61.98 -20.69 -0.93
C ALA A 448 60.46 -20.68 -1.22
N GLY A 449 59.85 -21.62 -1.95
CA GLY A 449 60.35 -22.70 -2.79
C GLY A 449 59.20 -23.18 -3.69
N ILE A 450 59.48 -23.90 -4.79
CA ILE A 450 58.42 -24.29 -5.74
C ILE A 450 57.56 -25.42 -5.16
N VAL A 451 56.25 -25.18 -4.90
CA VAL A 451 55.09 -26.08 -5.12
C VAL A 451 53.79 -25.47 -4.54
N ALA A 452 52.67 -25.70 -5.23
CA ALA A 452 51.26 -25.58 -4.81
C ALA A 452 50.66 -24.20 -4.43
N THR A 453 49.53 -23.92 -5.10
CA THR A 453 48.21 -23.38 -4.66
C THR A 453 48.05 -22.47 -3.42
N GLU A 454 47.06 -21.58 -3.51
CA GLU A 454 46.55 -20.67 -2.46
C GLU A 454 47.50 -19.52 -2.03
N ASN A 455 47.38 -18.37 -2.70
CA ASN A 455 47.40 -17.04 -2.03
C ASN A 455 46.99 -15.83 -2.91
N ALA A 456 46.44 -16.02 -4.12
CA ALA A 456 45.97 -14.92 -4.99
C ALA A 456 44.87 -14.02 -4.39
N ARG A 457 44.30 -14.39 -3.24
CA ARG A 457 43.18 -13.70 -2.58
C ARG A 457 43.64 -12.50 -1.73
N ALA A 458 44.83 -12.56 -1.13
CA ALA A 458 45.31 -11.53 -0.21
C ALA A 458 45.64 -10.20 -0.92
N THR A 459 46.29 -10.27 -2.09
CA THR A 459 46.65 -9.09 -2.89
C THR A 459 45.41 -8.36 -3.41
N GLN A 460 44.34 -9.11 -3.73
CA GLN A 460 43.07 -8.54 -4.17
C GLN A 460 42.39 -7.71 -3.06
N THR A 461 42.45 -8.16 -1.80
CA THR A 461 41.90 -7.43 -0.65
C THR A 461 42.62 -6.10 -0.42
N GLN A 462 43.95 -6.05 -0.53
CA GLN A 462 44.69 -4.80 -0.37
C GLN A 462 44.42 -3.78 -1.49
N VAL A 463 44.37 -4.23 -2.76
CA VAL A 463 44.02 -3.35 -3.89
C VAL A 463 42.59 -2.81 -3.76
N GLN A 464 41.63 -3.65 -3.34
CA GLN A 464 40.25 -3.20 -3.10
C GLN A 464 40.17 -2.20 -1.93
N ALA A 465 40.95 -2.39 -0.86
CA ALA A 465 40.98 -1.45 0.26
C ALA A 465 41.51 -0.06 -0.15
N SER A 466 42.60 -0.01 -0.93
CA SER A 466 43.12 1.26 -1.47
C SER A 466 42.13 1.93 -2.44
N LEU A 467 41.45 1.16 -3.29
CA LEU A 467 40.44 1.69 -4.21
C LEU A 467 39.24 2.27 -3.45
N ASN A 468 38.73 1.56 -2.43
CA ASN A 468 37.63 2.02 -1.59
C ASN A 468 38.01 3.30 -0.80
N ALA A 469 39.24 3.41 -0.32
CA ALA A 469 39.74 4.61 0.35
C ALA A 469 39.81 5.83 -0.59
N GLN A 470 40.23 5.64 -1.85
CA GLN A 470 40.21 6.69 -2.87
C GLN A 470 38.79 7.11 -3.28
N ILE A 471 37.85 6.16 -3.37
CA ILE A 471 36.43 6.44 -3.61
C ILE A 471 35.83 7.28 -2.46
N ALA A 472 36.10 6.91 -1.21
CA ALA A 472 35.64 7.67 -0.04
C ALA A 472 36.22 9.11 -0.01
N ALA A 473 37.52 9.26 -0.30
CA ALA A 473 38.16 10.57 -0.41
C ALA A 473 37.60 11.44 -1.56
N THR A 474 37.14 10.81 -2.65
CA THR A 474 36.52 11.51 -3.78
C THR A 474 35.08 11.96 -3.46
N GLN A 475 34.31 11.13 -2.74
CA GLN A 475 32.95 11.48 -2.31
C GLN A 475 32.95 12.63 -1.30
N ALA A 476 33.94 12.69 -0.41
CA ALA A 476 34.11 13.81 0.54
C ALA A 476 34.45 15.17 -0.13
N ALA A 477 34.74 15.19 -1.44
CA ALA A 477 35.14 16.39 -2.19
C ALA A 477 34.08 16.91 -3.18
N GLY A 478 32.91 16.26 -3.28
CA GLY A 478 31.75 16.81 -4.02
C GLY A 478 31.87 16.90 -5.55
N LEU A 479 32.86 16.24 -6.18
CA LEU A 479 33.10 16.31 -7.63
C LEU A 479 32.75 14.98 -8.32
N THR A 480 31.58 14.91 -8.95
CA THR A 480 31.14 13.74 -9.73
C THR A 480 31.52 13.84 -11.20
N GLN A 481 32.56 13.11 -11.62
CA GLN A 481 32.68 12.67 -13.01
C GLN A 481 33.38 11.30 -13.11
N THR A 482 32.73 10.35 -13.77
CA THR A 482 33.12 8.94 -13.75
C THR A 482 34.04 8.59 -14.92
N ALA A 483 35.22 8.04 -14.63
CA ALA A 483 36.11 7.43 -15.62
C ALA A 483 36.18 5.91 -15.39
N VAL A 484 35.63 5.12 -16.31
CA VAL A 484 35.67 3.64 -16.26
C VAL A 484 36.91 3.14 -17.00
N VAL A 485 37.75 2.34 -16.34
CA VAL A 485 38.91 1.66 -16.95
C VAL A 485 38.62 0.18 -17.09
N ILE A 486 38.55 -0.33 -18.32
CA ILE A 486 38.39 -1.75 -18.63
C ILE A 486 39.77 -2.37 -18.91
N ALA A 487 40.20 -3.33 -18.08
CA ALA A 487 41.43 -4.08 -18.30
C ALA A 487 41.13 -5.43 -18.97
N SER A 488 41.66 -5.63 -20.19
CA SER A 488 41.51 -6.87 -20.97
C SER A 488 42.81 -7.67 -20.99
N PHE A 489 42.78 -8.93 -20.57
CA PHE A 489 43.95 -9.83 -20.57
C PHE A 489 43.81 -10.92 -21.64
N THR A 490 44.75 -10.96 -22.60
CA THR A 490 44.92 -12.06 -23.55
C THR A 490 46.09 -12.96 -23.13
N LYS A 491 46.01 -14.27 -23.40
CA LYS A 491 46.92 -15.27 -22.82
C LYS A 491 47.20 -16.43 -23.78
N THR A 492 48.41 -16.47 -24.37
CA THR A 492 49.08 -17.64 -25.00
C THR A 492 50.46 -17.23 -25.53
N PRO A 493 51.45 -18.12 -25.63
CA PRO A 493 51.93 -19.05 -24.60
C PRO A 493 53.49 -19.02 -24.51
N THR A 494 54.09 -20.04 -23.86
CA THR A 494 55.54 -20.42 -23.92
C THR A 494 56.57 -19.56 -23.17
N ASN A 495 57.20 -20.19 -22.18
CA ASN A 495 58.59 -20.03 -21.70
C ASN A 495 59.07 -18.64 -21.22
N THR A 496 58.84 -18.40 -19.92
CA THR A 496 59.60 -17.55 -18.99
C THR A 496 61.10 -17.94 -18.90
N PRO A 497 62.01 -17.12 -18.29
CA PRO A 497 61.74 -16.09 -17.27
C PRO A 497 62.47 -14.72 -17.39
N ILE A 498 62.10 -13.84 -16.45
CA ILE A 498 62.71 -12.55 -16.04
C ILE A 498 62.43 -11.34 -16.96
N ILE A 499 61.57 -10.45 -16.45
CA ILE A 499 61.37 -9.08 -16.93
C ILE A 499 61.82 -8.12 -15.83
N LEU A 500 62.57 -7.08 -16.18
CA LEU A 500 62.82 -5.91 -15.34
C LEU A 500 62.06 -4.71 -15.93
N PRO A 501 61.08 -4.11 -15.22
CA PRO A 501 60.35 -2.96 -15.72
C PRO A 501 61.13 -1.65 -15.51
N SER A 502 61.54 -1.02 -16.60
CA SER A 502 62.12 0.33 -16.59
C SER A 502 61.03 1.40 -16.54
N PHE A 503 60.95 2.19 -15.47
CA PHE A 503 60.01 3.31 -15.35
C PHE A 503 60.71 4.65 -15.61
N THR A 504 60.36 5.31 -16.71
CA THR A 504 60.77 6.69 -17.01
C THR A 504 59.70 7.68 -16.55
N LEU A 505 60.02 8.54 -15.59
CA LEU A 505 59.14 9.63 -15.16
C LEU A 505 59.12 10.76 -16.19
N LEU A 506 57.93 11.17 -16.61
CA LEU A 506 57.70 12.41 -17.36
C LEU A 506 57.20 13.51 -16.40
N PRO A 507 57.56 14.79 -16.62
CA PRO A 507 57.18 15.87 -15.71
C PRO A 507 55.67 16.15 -15.77
N THR A 508 55.03 16.20 -14.60
CA THR A 508 53.62 16.59 -14.45
C THR A 508 53.50 18.10 -14.35
N PHE A 509 52.73 18.73 -15.24
CA PHE A 509 52.40 20.15 -15.15
C PHE A 509 51.12 20.35 -14.34
N THR A 510 51.15 21.26 -13.36
CA THR A 510 49.96 21.62 -12.56
C THR A 510 49.43 22.96 -13.03
N LEU A 511 48.15 23.03 -13.40
CA LEU A 511 47.45 24.29 -13.72
C LEU A 511 46.67 24.76 -12.49
N THR A 512 47.06 25.91 -11.93
CA THR A 512 46.43 26.48 -10.74
C THR A 512 45.52 27.64 -11.13
N PHE A 513 44.20 27.49 -10.92
CA PHE A 513 43.24 28.58 -11.08
C PHE A 513 42.93 29.22 -9.73
N THR A 514 43.20 30.53 -9.60
CA THR A 514 42.84 31.32 -8.40
C THR A 514 41.71 32.30 -8.75
N PRO A 515 40.45 32.04 -8.38
CA PRO A 515 39.34 32.96 -8.61
C PRO A 515 39.40 34.16 -7.66
N SER A 516 40.03 35.24 -8.10
CA SER A 516 40.06 36.52 -7.37
C SER A 516 38.78 37.31 -7.63
N VAL A 517 37.70 36.99 -6.89
CA VAL A 517 36.44 37.74 -6.97
C VAL A 517 36.39 38.83 -5.90
N THR A 518 36.66 40.07 -6.30
CA THR A 518 36.34 41.26 -5.49
C THR A 518 34.82 41.28 -5.24
N PRO A 519 34.34 41.49 -3.99
CA PRO A 519 32.92 41.46 -3.69
C PRO A 519 32.19 42.67 -4.29
N SER A 520 31.67 42.51 -5.50
CA SER A 520 30.57 43.34 -6.00
C SER A 520 29.29 42.96 -5.26
N PRO A 521 28.44 43.91 -4.82
CA PRO A 521 27.17 43.61 -4.19
C PRO A 521 26.17 43.07 -5.22
N ALA A 522 26.29 41.77 -5.52
CA ALA A 522 25.31 41.05 -6.31
C ALA A 522 23.97 41.05 -5.56
N TYR A 523 23.03 41.88 -6.04
CA TYR A 523 21.63 41.87 -5.62
C TYR A 523 20.97 40.58 -6.12
N THR A 524 21.31 39.47 -5.46
CA THR A 524 20.69 38.17 -5.70
C THR A 524 19.27 38.25 -5.16
N ALA A 525 18.32 38.57 -6.05
CA ALA A 525 16.92 38.74 -5.72
C ALA A 525 16.37 37.41 -5.19
N THR A 526 16.41 37.25 -3.88
CA THR A 526 15.92 36.06 -3.20
C THR A 526 14.40 36.09 -3.30
N LEU A 527 13.82 35.10 -3.98
CA LEU A 527 12.39 34.98 -4.13
C LEU A 527 11.73 34.91 -2.74
N ALA A 528 10.65 35.66 -2.55
CA ALA A 528 9.84 35.57 -1.34
C ALA A 528 9.05 34.26 -1.34
N ALA A 529 8.71 33.74 -0.15
CA ALA A 529 7.78 32.63 -0.01
C ALA A 529 6.46 32.96 -0.75
N GLY A 530 5.97 32.03 -1.56
CA GLY A 530 4.78 32.24 -2.38
C GLY A 530 4.95 33.18 -3.57
N ALA A 531 6.19 33.49 -3.99
CA ALA A 531 6.41 33.96 -5.35
C ALA A 531 5.86 32.92 -6.34
N MET A 532 5.03 33.35 -7.29
CA MET A 532 4.33 32.47 -8.23
C MET A 532 5.10 32.34 -9.55
N ARG A 533 5.04 31.15 -10.17
CA ARG A 533 5.35 30.95 -11.60
C ARG A 533 4.28 30.11 -12.28
N THR A 534 4.26 30.19 -13.61
CA THR A 534 3.60 29.21 -14.47
C THR A 534 4.69 28.30 -15.04
N ALA A 535 4.58 27.00 -14.80
CA ALA A 535 5.52 25.98 -15.28
C ALA A 535 5.09 25.43 -16.65
N ASN A 536 5.80 24.39 -17.11
CA ASN A 536 5.36 23.59 -18.24
C ASN A 536 3.92 23.07 -18.02
N GLN A 537 3.20 22.80 -19.12
CA GLN A 537 1.78 22.44 -19.12
C GLN A 537 0.86 23.50 -18.44
N ASN A 538 1.30 24.77 -18.38
CA ASN A 538 0.57 25.90 -17.80
C ASN A 538 0.22 25.78 -16.30
N VAL A 539 0.82 24.85 -15.57
CA VAL A 539 0.52 24.62 -14.16
C VAL A 539 1.10 25.73 -13.27
N ALA A 540 0.28 26.27 -12.37
CA ALA A 540 0.70 27.27 -11.40
C ALA A 540 1.54 26.63 -10.27
N GLN A 541 2.61 27.31 -9.87
CA GLN A 541 3.50 26.86 -8.79
C GLN A 541 3.88 27.99 -7.84
N VAL A 542 4.04 27.66 -6.57
CA VAL A 542 4.58 28.55 -5.52
C VAL A 542 6.05 28.24 -5.25
N TYR A 543 6.82 29.28 -4.93
CA TYR A 543 8.18 29.15 -4.42
C TYR A 543 8.21 28.86 -2.92
N VAL A 544 8.88 27.78 -2.52
CA VAL A 544 9.10 27.38 -1.14
C VAL A 544 10.59 27.62 -0.79
N PRO A 545 10.92 28.57 0.10
CA PRO A 545 12.31 28.87 0.44
C PRO A 545 12.91 27.84 1.39
N ALA A 546 14.20 27.55 1.22
CA ALA A 546 14.99 26.78 2.19
C ALA A 546 14.87 27.35 3.61
N GLY A 547 14.83 26.48 4.61
CA GLY A 547 14.58 26.83 6.01
C GLY A 547 14.29 25.59 6.87
N CYS A 548 14.16 25.79 8.19
CA CYS A 548 13.96 24.72 9.15
C CYS A 548 12.63 24.87 9.92
N PHE A 549 12.10 23.75 10.38
CA PHE A 549 10.86 23.64 11.17
C PHE A 549 10.94 22.45 12.15
N ALA A 550 9.94 22.32 13.02
CA ALA A 550 9.77 21.15 13.88
C ALA A 550 8.83 20.14 13.20
N MET A 551 9.39 19.04 12.71
CA MET A 551 8.65 17.96 12.04
C MET A 551 8.00 17.04 13.08
N GLY A 552 6.75 16.65 12.84
CA GLY A 552 5.93 15.88 13.77
C GLY A 552 5.19 16.72 14.83
N SER A 553 4.45 16.06 15.71
CA SER A 553 3.61 16.71 16.73
C SER A 553 3.63 15.95 18.07
N VAL A 554 3.11 16.59 19.12
CA VAL A 554 2.88 15.99 20.46
C VAL A 554 1.40 15.69 20.72
N ASP A 555 0.57 15.72 19.67
CA ASP A 555 -0.89 15.48 19.70
C ASP A 555 -1.31 14.03 20.01
N ASN A 556 -0.38 13.22 20.53
CA ASN A 556 -0.58 11.85 21.04
C ASN A 556 -0.75 10.74 19.97
N ASP A 557 -0.37 11.00 18.71
CA ASP A 557 -0.15 9.93 17.72
C ASP A 557 1.31 9.42 17.75
N PRO A 558 1.55 8.09 17.76
CA PRO A 558 2.89 7.51 17.82
C PRO A 558 3.72 7.62 16.53
N ASP A 559 3.12 7.85 15.36
CA ASP A 559 3.87 8.01 14.11
C ASP A 559 4.38 9.45 13.90
N GLU A 560 3.81 10.42 14.63
CA GLU A 560 4.21 11.83 14.62
C GLU A 560 5.41 12.14 15.52
N VAL A 561 5.98 11.16 16.22
CA VAL A 561 7.03 11.34 17.25
C VAL A 561 8.31 10.54 16.96
N PRO A 562 9.49 11.00 17.43
CA PRO A 562 9.73 12.25 18.16
C PRO A 562 9.59 13.49 17.27
N VAL A 563 9.13 14.59 17.87
CA VAL A 563 9.25 15.91 17.26
C VAL A 563 10.73 16.26 17.17
N HIS A 564 11.20 16.59 15.97
CA HIS A 564 12.61 16.85 15.69
C HIS A 564 12.78 18.01 14.71
N THR A 565 13.93 18.69 14.76
CA THR A 565 14.24 19.75 13.79
C THR A 565 14.55 19.12 12.45
N VAL A 566 13.89 19.62 11.39
CA VAL A 566 14.22 19.29 10.01
C VAL A 566 14.44 20.58 9.22
N CYS A 567 15.44 20.57 8.34
CA CYS A 567 15.88 21.66 7.51
C CYS A 567 15.80 21.27 6.03
N ILE A 568 14.98 21.98 5.28
CA ILE A 568 14.97 21.94 3.81
C ILE A 568 16.13 22.83 3.34
N THR A 569 17.19 22.24 2.78
CA THR A 569 18.42 22.97 2.44
C THR A 569 18.35 23.64 1.07
N ARG A 570 17.53 23.10 0.16
CA ARG A 570 17.34 23.59 -1.21
C ARG A 570 15.93 24.13 -1.39
N PRO A 571 15.74 25.38 -1.86
CA PRO A 571 14.41 25.87 -2.19
C PRO A 571 13.86 25.12 -3.41
N PHE A 572 12.54 25.06 -3.52
CA PHE A 572 11.85 24.32 -4.58
C PHE A 572 10.55 25.00 -5.02
N TRP A 573 10.00 24.54 -6.14
CA TRP A 573 8.68 24.95 -6.61
C TRP A 573 7.66 23.84 -6.37
N LEU A 574 6.55 24.17 -5.72
CA LEU A 574 5.44 23.25 -5.45
C LEU A 574 4.26 23.60 -6.37
N ASP A 575 3.62 22.60 -6.99
CA ASP A 575 2.33 22.82 -7.67
C ASP A 575 1.33 23.43 -6.66
N THR A 576 0.70 24.55 -7.04
CA THR A 576 -0.17 25.35 -6.14
C THR A 576 -1.37 24.56 -5.61
N TYR A 577 -1.75 23.52 -6.34
CA TYR A 577 -2.90 22.65 -6.13
C TYR A 577 -2.48 21.18 -6.25
N GLU A 578 -3.39 20.29 -5.86
CA GLU A 578 -3.35 18.86 -6.25
C GLU A 578 -3.41 18.74 -7.79
N VAL A 579 -2.82 17.69 -8.36
CA VAL A 579 -2.92 17.41 -9.81
C VAL A 579 -4.37 17.10 -10.15
N THR A 580 -4.97 17.84 -11.09
CA THR A 580 -6.38 17.72 -11.44
C THR A 580 -6.65 16.60 -12.47
N ASN A 581 -7.91 16.19 -12.61
CA ASN A 581 -8.32 15.23 -13.66
C ASN A 581 -7.96 15.75 -15.07
N ASP A 582 -8.17 17.04 -15.37
CA ASP A 582 -7.78 17.69 -16.64
C ASP A 582 -6.27 17.55 -16.90
N SER A 583 -5.46 18.02 -15.95
CA SER A 583 -4.00 18.03 -16.10
C SER A 583 -3.39 16.63 -16.11
N PHE A 584 -4.10 15.62 -15.61
CA PHE A 584 -3.74 14.20 -15.76
C PHE A 584 -4.19 13.61 -17.11
N GLN A 585 -5.28 14.09 -17.70
CA GLN A 585 -5.71 13.68 -19.04
C GLN A 585 -4.68 14.07 -20.11
N ASP A 586 -4.03 15.24 -19.99
CA ASP A 586 -2.91 15.63 -20.87
C ASP A 586 -1.78 14.57 -20.91
N PHE A 587 -1.49 13.93 -19.77
CA PHE A 587 -0.49 12.85 -19.68
C PHE A 587 -0.99 11.58 -20.38
N VAL A 588 -2.25 11.21 -20.21
CA VAL A 588 -2.89 10.08 -20.91
C VAL A 588 -2.86 10.30 -22.43
N ASP A 589 -3.31 11.47 -22.89
CA ASP A 589 -3.43 11.82 -24.31
C ASP A 589 -2.08 11.99 -25.00
N SER A 590 -1.03 12.41 -24.27
CA SER A 590 0.36 12.40 -24.76
C SER A 590 0.96 10.99 -24.90
N GLY A 591 0.24 9.94 -24.50
CA GLY A 591 0.69 8.56 -24.54
C GLY A 591 1.55 8.14 -23.34
N GLY A 592 1.44 8.82 -22.20
CA GLY A 592 2.28 8.59 -21.00
C GLY A 592 2.24 7.15 -20.45
N TYR A 593 1.08 6.50 -20.52
CA TYR A 593 0.91 5.07 -20.18
C TYR A 593 1.62 4.12 -21.17
N SER A 594 1.93 4.58 -22.39
CA SER A 594 2.59 3.79 -23.44
C SER A 594 4.08 4.09 -23.59
N ASN A 595 4.64 5.02 -22.81
CA ASN A 595 6.07 5.38 -22.86
C ASN A 595 6.83 4.82 -21.63
N PRO A 596 7.64 3.75 -21.78
CA PRO A 596 8.35 3.14 -20.65
C PRO A 596 9.34 4.07 -19.93
N ALA A 597 9.76 5.18 -20.56
CA ALA A 597 10.72 6.12 -19.98
C ALA A 597 10.24 6.75 -18.66
N TYR A 598 8.92 6.86 -18.45
CA TYR A 598 8.35 7.47 -17.24
C TYR A 598 8.17 6.49 -16.07
N TRP A 599 8.18 5.19 -16.31
CA TRP A 599 7.80 4.17 -15.31
C TRP A 599 8.97 3.59 -14.52
N GLY A 600 10.20 3.94 -14.92
CA GLY A 600 11.44 3.59 -14.21
C GLY A 600 11.75 2.09 -14.15
N ALA A 601 12.69 1.71 -13.27
CA ALA A 601 13.03 0.31 -13.02
C ALA A 601 12.04 -0.41 -12.10
N SER A 602 11.07 0.32 -11.53
CA SER A 602 10.24 -0.13 -10.41
C SER A 602 9.08 -1.05 -10.80
N GLY A 603 8.77 -1.19 -12.09
CA GLY A 603 7.91 -2.25 -12.62
C GLY A 603 6.46 -2.24 -12.11
N GLY A 604 5.89 -1.06 -11.84
CA GLY A 604 4.50 -0.93 -11.40
C GLY A 604 3.50 -1.57 -12.37
N VAL A 605 2.40 -2.10 -11.84
CA VAL A 605 1.32 -2.65 -12.67
C VAL A 605 0.66 -1.51 -13.45
N ILE A 606 0.66 -1.61 -14.78
CA ILE A 606 -0.13 -0.71 -15.63
C ILE A 606 -1.60 -1.12 -15.49
N SER A 607 -2.28 -0.55 -14.49
CA SER A 607 -3.73 -0.40 -14.51
C SER A 607 -4.10 0.32 -15.80
N ALA A 608 -5.11 -0.18 -16.53
CA ALA A 608 -5.73 0.62 -17.57
C ALA A 608 -6.29 1.91 -16.92
N PRO A 609 -6.16 3.09 -17.56
CA PRO A 609 -6.44 4.38 -16.92
C PRO A 609 -7.83 4.38 -16.28
N GLY A 610 -7.84 4.41 -14.95
CA GLY A 610 -9.03 4.15 -14.15
C GLY A 610 -10.04 5.29 -14.28
N ALA A 611 -11.25 4.96 -14.73
CA ALA A 611 -12.38 5.87 -14.67
C ALA A 611 -12.64 6.25 -13.20
N SER A 612 -12.53 7.54 -12.88
CA SER A 612 -12.93 8.06 -11.57
C SER A 612 -14.42 7.75 -11.35
N PRO A 613 -14.83 7.24 -10.17
CA PRO A 613 -16.23 6.92 -9.91
C PRO A 613 -17.18 8.09 -10.13
N ASP A 614 -18.47 7.80 -10.39
CA ASP A 614 -19.50 8.82 -10.59
C ASP A 614 -19.55 9.79 -9.41
N GLY A 615 -19.39 11.09 -9.70
CA GLY A 615 -19.30 12.16 -8.70
C GLY A 615 -17.89 12.66 -8.38
N PHE A 616 -16.84 12.02 -8.92
CA PHE A 616 -15.42 12.35 -8.70
C PHE A 616 -14.67 12.69 -10.00
N ASN A 617 -15.40 13.16 -11.01
CA ASN A 617 -14.97 13.26 -12.40
C ASN A 617 -15.03 14.69 -12.98
N GLY A 618 -15.12 15.72 -12.13
CA GLY A 618 -14.96 17.10 -12.52
C GLY A 618 -13.52 17.38 -13.00
N PRO A 619 -13.32 18.15 -14.09
CA PRO A 619 -11.99 18.37 -14.67
C PRO A 619 -11.00 19.00 -13.68
N GLN A 620 -11.49 19.90 -12.84
CA GLN A 620 -10.70 20.65 -11.85
C GLN A 620 -10.82 20.07 -10.42
N GLN A 621 -11.43 18.88 -10.24
CA GLN A 621 -11.24 18.06 -9.02
C GLN A 621 -9.87 17.37 -9.07
N PRO A 622 -9.25 17.04 -7.92
CA PRO A 622 -8.01 16.29 -7.86
C PRO A 622 -8.14 14.91 -8.53
N LYS A 623 -7.07 14.45 -9.17
CA LYS A 623 -7.00 13.12 -9.78
C LYS A 623 -6.86 12.05 -8.68
N ILE A 624 -7.96 11.34 -8.46
CA ILE A 624 -8.04 10.18 -7.55
C ILE A 624 -7.95 8.84 -8.27
N ASN A 625 -7.89 7.75 -7.49
CA ASN A 625 -7.69 6.37 -7.96
C ASN A 625 -6.42 6.26 -8.81
N VAL A 626 -5.34 6.86 -8.30
CA VAL A 626 -4.02 6.92 -8.90
C VAL A 626 -3.02 6.27 -7.95
N SER A 627 -2.26 5.29 -8.44
CA SER A 627 -1.22 4.62 -7.67
C SER A 627 0.01 5.52 -7.53
N TRP A 628 0.90 5.20 -6.58
CA TRP A 628 2.17 5.89 -6.45
C TRP A 628 3.01 5.79 -7.74
N TYR A 629 2.93 4.65 -8.45
CA TYR A 629 3.61 4.45 -9.73
C TYR A 629 3.08 5.37 -10.84
N GLU A 630 1.76 5.51 -10.95
CA GLU A 630 1.12 6.43 -11.91
C GLU A 630 1.44 7.90 -11.58
N ALA A 631 1.40 8.26 -10.30
CA ALA A 631 1.75 9.59 -9.81
C ALA A 631 3.22 9.94 -10.09
N ASN A 632 4.14 8.99 -9.88
CA ASN A 632 5.56 9.14 -10.19
C ASN A 632 5.83 9.17 -11.71
N ALA A 633 5.07 8.42 -12.52
CA ALA A 633 5.17 8.47 -13.98
C ALA A 633 4.68 9.82 -14.53
N TYR A 634 3.59 10.36 -13.98
CA TYR A 634 3.11 11.71 -14.27
C TYR A 634 4.15 12.78 -13.89
N ALA A 635 4.76 12.66 -12.71
CA ALA A 635 5.84 13.55 -12.27
C ALA A 635 7.02 13.53 -13.25
N SER A 636 7.44 12.34 -13.66
CA SER A 636 8.52 12.12 -14.64
C SER A 636 8.21 12.74 -16.01
N TRP A 637 6.95 12.72 -16.45
CA TRP A 637 6.49 13.37 -17.69
C TRP A 637 6.45 14.91 -17.58
N ARG A 638 6.07 15.46 -16.42
CA ARG A 638 6.16 16.91 -16.13
C ARG A 638 7.61 17.41 -16.04
N GLY A 639 8.60 16.51 -15.91
CA GLY A 639 10.00 16.85 -15.65
C GLY A 639 10.28 17.20 -14.19
N CYS A 640 9.49 16.64 -13.28
CA CYS A 640 9.44 16.95 -11.84
C CYS A 640 9.36 15.65 -11.01
N ARG A 641 9.11 15.76 -9.71
CA ARG A 641 9.03 14.63 -8.76
C ARG A 641 7.86 14.80 -7.79
N LEU A 642 7.53 13.74 -7.07
CA LEU A 642 6.68 13.86 -5.87
C LEU A 642 7.45 14.62 -4.77
N PRO A 643 6.77 15.38 -3.90
CA PRO A 643 7.38 15.97 -2.71
C PRO A 643 7.91 14.87 -1.78
N THR A 644 9.04 15.10 -1.13
CA THR A 644 9.39 14.31 0.06
C THR A 644 8.39 14.60 1.20
N GLU A 645 8.34 13.70 2.18
CA GLU A 645 7.51 13.84 3.37
C GLU A 645 7.83 15.15 4.12
N ALA A 646 9.11 15.50 4.23
CA ALA A 646 9.56 16.73 4.89
C ALA A 646 9.27 18.01 4.07
N GLU A 647 9.46 17.99 2.74
CA GLU A 647 9.11 19.13 1.88
C GLU A 647 7.60 19.44 1.93
N TRP A 648 6.76 18.40 1.96
CA TRP A 648 5.31 18.54 2.08
C TRP A 648 4.91 19.12 3.44
N GLU A 649 5.41 18.53 4.54
CA GLU A 649 5.09 19.00 5.88
C GLU A 649 5.58 20.44 6.12
N TYR A 650 6.75 20.79 5.60
CA TYR A 650 7.27 22.17 5.63
C TYR A 650 6.44 23.14 4.80
N ALA A 651 6.00 22.77 3.60
CA ALA A 651 5.13 23.61 2.78
C ALA A 651 3.75 23.84 3.43
N SER A 652 3.21 22.84 4.12
CA SER A 652 1.97 22.95 4.91
C SER A 652 2.16 23.82 6.16
N ARG A 653 3.09 23.45 7.05
CA ARG A 653 3.19 23.97 8.43
C ARG A 653 4.12 25.18 8.61
N GLY A 654 5.10 25.33 7.72
CA GLY A 654 6.10 26.39 7.71
C GLY A 654 7.07 26.40 8.90
N PRO A 655 7.98 27.40 8.97
CA PRO A 655 8.96 27.52 10.04
C PRO A 655 8.35 27.59 11.45
N THR A 656 7.13 28.13 11.57
CA THR A 656 6.36 28.19 12.83
C THR A 656 5.65 26.88 13.18
N SER A 657 5.75 25.85 12.34
CA SER A 657 5.27 24.48 12.59
C SER A 657 3.78 24.42 12.95
N LEU A 658 2.95 25.18 12.21
CA LEU A 658 1.49 25.29 12.43
C LEU A 658 0.79 23.93 12.38
N LYS A 659 -0.31 23.78 13.10
CA LYS A 659 -1.08 22.53 13.16
C LYS A 659 -1.84 22.25 11.85
N TRP A 660 -2.34 23.30 11.21
CA TRP A 660 -2.94 23.34 9.88
C TRP A 660 -2.32 24.47 9.05
N PRO A 661 -2.43 24.45 7.71
CA PRO A 661 -1.85 25.49 6.83
C PRO A 661 -2.17 26.94 7.21
N TRP A 662 -3.37 27.17 7.76
CA TRP A 662 -3.88 28.48 8.16
C TRP A 662 -3.61 28.86 9.63
N GLY A 663 -3.14 27.94 10.47
CA GLY A 663 -2.93 28.21 11.90
C GLY A 663 -3.07 27.00 12.84
N ASN A 664 -3.29 27.31 14.12
CA ASN A 664 -3.40 26.31 15.20
C ASN A 664 -4.84 26.10 15.69
N GLU A 665 -5.80 26.83 15.13
CA GLU A 665 -7.23 26.74 15.45
C GLU A 665 -7.96 25.95 14.36
N ARG A 666 -8.88 25.08 14.80
CA ARG A 666 -9.73 24.26 13.92
C ARG A 666 -10.81 25.14 13.30
N ASP A 667 -10.90 25.15 11.97
CA ASP A 667 -11.87 25.91 11.20
C ASP A 667 -12.43 25.04 10.04
N PRO A 668 -13.62 24.44 10.20
CA PRO A 668 -14.28 23.61 9.19
C PRO A 668 -14.43 24.28 7.81
N GLN A 669 -14.39 25.61 7.72
CA GLN A 669 -14.60 26.35 6.47
C GLN A 669 -13.31 26.53 5.65
N ARG A 670 -12.23 25.82 6.01
CA ARG A 670 -10.90 25.93 5.38
C ARG A 670 -10.35 24.66 4.73
N ALA A 671 -11.03 23.52 4.86
CA ALA A 671 -10.57 22.26 4.28
C ALA A 671 -11.76 21.35 3.94
N ASN A 672 -11.69 20.66 2.80
CA ASN A 672 -12.69 19.66 2.43
C ASN A 672 -12.54 18.42 3.32
N THR A 673 -13.35 18.29 4.37
CA THR A 673 -13.22 17.29 5.46
C THR A 673 -14.58 16.82 5.97
N PHE A 674 -14.61 15.65 6.62
CA PHE A 674 -15.82 15.02 7.16
C PHE A 674 -16.15 15.56 8.57
N GLU A 675 -16.92 16.64 8.61
CA GLU A 675 -17.29 17.37 9.83
C GLU A 675 -18.67 16.92 10.32
N GLY A 676 -18.73 15.79 11.02
CA GLY A 676 -19.96 15.03 11.30
C GLY A 676 -21.09 15.81 11.99
N GLY A 677 -22.09 16.25 11.21
CA GLY A 677 -23.34 16.84 11.72
C GLY A 677 -24.21 17.49 10.65
N GLU A 678 -23.62 18.34 9.80
CA GLU A 678 -24.34 19.06 8.73
C GLU A 678 -23.98 18.52 7.33
N ALA A 679 -24.35 19.20 6.25
CA ALA A 679 -24.32 18.66 4.88
C ALA A 679 -22.89 18.32 4.40
N GLN A 680 -22.53 17.03 4.47
CA GLN A 680 -21.17 16.54 4.24
C GLN A 680 -20.72 16.67 2.77
N PRO A 681 -19.43 16.93 2.51
CA PRO A 681 -18.84 16.64 1.21
C PRO A 681 -18.79 15.12 1.00
N THR A 682 -19.65 14.60 0.12
CA THR A 682 -19.65 13.17 -0.25
C THR A 682 -18.55 12.81 -1.27
N THR A 683 -17.79 13.79 -1.72
CA THR A 683 -16.80 13.71 -2.80
C THR A 683 -15.72 14.78 -2.64
N THR A 684 -14.66 14.68 -3.43
CA THR A 684 -13.66 15.73 -3.63
C THR A 684 -14.29 17.03 -4.16
N THR A 685 -13.64 18.17 -3.92
CA THR A 685 -14.05 19.47 -4.46
C THR A 685 -13.11 19.92 -5.58
N THR A 686 -13.50 20.97 -6.30
CA THR A 686 -12.59 21.71 -7.19
C THR A 686 -11.41 22.23 -6.37
N VAL A 687 -10.18 22.00 -6.84
CA VAL A 687 -8.97 22.48 -6.17
C VAL A 687 -9.00 23.99 -5.96
N GLY A 688 -8.48 24.47 -4.84
CA GLY A 688 -8.48 25.89 -4.49
C GLY A 688 -9.81 26.47 -4.02
N ALA A 689 -10.89 25.67 -3.91
CA ALA A 689 -12.20 26.16 -3.45
C ALA A 689 -12.15 26.77 -2.03
N PHE A 690 -11.23 26.31 -1.19
CA PHE A 690 -11.08 26.74 0.21
C PHE A 690 -10.03 27.85 0.34
N ALA A 691 -10.35 29.06 -0.13
CA ALA A 691 -9.43 30.21 -0.08
C ALA A 691 -8.96 30.62 1.33
N GLY A 692 -9.69 30.24 2.39
CA GLY A 692 -9.23 30.42 3.77
C GLY A 692 -8.18 29.40 4.23
N GLY A 693 -8.02 28.28 3.52
CA GLY A 693 -7.13 27.16 3.87
C GLY A 693 -5.73 27.22 3.27
N VAL A 694 -5.39 28.33 2.61
CA VAL A 694 -4.09 28.52 1.96
C VAL A 694 -2.94 28.51 2.97
N SER A 695 -1.84 27.83 2.62
CA SER A 695 -0.61 27.77 3.41
C SER A 695 0.18 29.07 3.41
N TRP A 696 1.18 29.16 4.30
CA TRP A 696 2.16 30.26 4.34
C TRP A 696 2.95 30.48 3.03
N THR A 697 2.93 29.51 2.11
CA THR A 697 3.57 29.61 0.78
C THR A 697 2.58 29.96 -0.34
N GLY A 698 1.28 30.11 -0.07
CA GLY A 698 0.28 30.30 -1.11
C GLY A 698 -0.22 29.02 -1.79
N ALA A 699 0.31 27.83 -1.42
CA ALA A 699 -0.24 26.55 -1.87
C ALA A 699 -1.55 26.23 -1.12
N TYR A 700 -2.54 25.74 -1.86
CA TYR A 700 -3.88 25.39 -1.39
C TYR A 700 -3.97 23.88 -1.10
N ASP A 701 -5.04 23.48 -0.42
CA ASP A 701 -5.44 22.09 -0.23
C ASP A 701 -4.39 21.20 0.48
N LEU A 702 -3.40 21.80 1.17
CA LEU A 702 -2.43 21.11 2.04
C LEU A 702 -3.04 20.67 3.39
N ALA A 703 -4.36 20.42 3.38
CA ALA A 703 -5.21 19.92 4.46
C ALA A 703 -6.60 19.60 3.86
N GLY A 704 -7.03 18.34 3.97
CA GLY A 704 -8.29 17.85 3.41
C GLY A 704 -8.23 17.66 1.89
N ASN A 705 -9.42 17.56 1.29
CA ASN A 705 -9.64 17.17 -0.11
C ASN A 705 -9.15 15.75 -0.41
N VAL A 706 -7.88 15.50 -0.78
CA VAL A 706 -7.34 14.14 -0.89
C VAL A 706 -6.00 13.94 -0.18
N TRP A 707 -5.78 12.71 0.30
CA TRP A 707 -4.48 12.29 0.81
C TRP A 707 -3.47 12.27 -0.35
N GLU A 708 -2.30 12.85 -0.16
CA GLU A 708 -1.31 13.03 -1.24
C GLU A 708 -0.13 12.06 -1.15
N TRP A 709 0.25 11.46 -2.28
CA TRP A 709 1.47 10.64 -2.37
C TRP A 709 2.76 11.47 -2.22
N ASN A 710 3.60 11.08 -1.27
CA ASN A 710 4.98 11.55 -1.14
C ASN A 710 5.99 10.59 -1.78
N ALA A 711 7.21 11.06 -2.03
CA ALA A 711 8.31 10.27 -2.62
C ALA A 711 8.85 9.15 -1.70
N ASP A 712 8.64 9.28 -0.39
CA ASP A 712 9.23 8.47 0.68
C ASP A 712 8.57 7.10 0.84
N TRP A 713 9.34 6.14 1.35
CA TRP A 713 8.76 4.94 1.96
C TRP A 713 8.26 5.27 3.37
N TYR A 714 7.13 4.69 3.78
CA TYR A 714 6.66 4.88 5.15
C TYR A 714 7.42 3.97 6.12
N GLY A 715 7.69 4.51 7.32
CA GLY A 715 8.12 3.73 8.48
C GLY A 715 7.89 4.53 9.77
N GLY A 716 7.02 4.03 10.65
CA GLY A 716 6.68 4.73 11.92
C GLY A 716 7.91 5.05 12.78
N GLY A 717 8.89 4.15 12.86
CA GLY A 717 10.14 4.36 13.60
C GLY A 717 11.19 5.27 12.92
N TYR A 718 10.89 5.89 11.78
CA TYR A 718 11.87 6.66 11.01
C TYR A 718 12.27 7.98 11.69
N TYR A 719 11.34 8.70 12.32
CA TYR A 719 11.62 10.02 12.94
C TYR A 719 12.73 9.98 13.99
N ALA A 720 12.89 8.86 14.71
CA ALA A 720 13.96 8.68 15.70
C ALA A 720 15.37 8.50 15.07
N GLN A 721 15.46 8.37 13.75
CA GLN A 721 16.68 8.15 12.97
C GLN A 721 16.79 9.10 11.76
N SER A 722 15.83 10.02 11.60
CA SER A 722 15.77 10.96 10.49
C SER A 722 16.95 11.95 10.58
N PRO A 723 17.71 12.19 9.49
CA PRO A 723 18.71 13.23 9.47
C PRO A 723 18.03 14.61 9.50
N GLN A 724 18.72 15.61 10.04
CA GLN A 724 18.19 16.98 10.13
C GLN A 724 17.97 17.60 8.74
N ASP A 725 18.90 17.38 7.81
CA ASP A 725 18.97 18.10 6.54
C ASP A 725 18.45 17.21 5.39
N ASP A 726 17.48 17.71 4.61
CA ASP A 726 16.84 17.03 3.46
C ASP A 726 16.57 15.50 3.66
N PRO A 727 15.80 15.07 4.68
CA PRO A 727 15.61 13.65 4.99
C PRO A 727 14.92 12.87 3.84
N PRO A 728 15.54 11.78 3.33
CA PRO A 728 15.07 11.07 2.13
C PRO A 728 14.11 9.90 2.41
N GLY A 729 13.62 9.79 3.65
CA GLY A 729 12.89 8.64 4.15
C GLY A 729 13.74 7.37 4.32
N PRO A 730 13.13 6.24 4.73
CA PRO A 730 13.72 4.92 4.65
C PRO A 730 14.06 4.55 3.19
N ALA A 731 15.17 3.84 2.99
CA ALA A 731 15.64 3.43 1.64
C ALA A 731 14.72 2.40 0.93
N GLY A 732 13.75 1.82 1.62
CA GLY A 732 12.81 0.80 1.13
C GLY A 732 11.69 0.54 2.13
N GLY A 733 10.56 0.03 1.67
CA GLY A 733 9.41 -0.29 2.52
C GLY A 733 8.31 -1.07 1.79
N GLU A 734 7.24 -1.38 2.50
CA GLU A 734 6.02 -2.01 1.97
C GLU A 734 4.98 -0.97 1.51
N PHE A 735 4.99 0.20 2.15
CA PHE A 735 4.02 1.28 1.95
C PHE A 735 4.73 2.60 1.64
N ARG A 736 4.05 3.48 0.92
CA ARG A 736 4.46 4.87 0.66
C ARG A 736 3.75 5.81 1.62
N VAL A 737 4.39 6.93 1.93
CA VAL A 737 3.81 7.98 2.78
C VAL A 737 2.67 8.67 2.04
N LEU A 738 1.59 8.95 2.78
CA LEU A 738 0.48 9.80 2.42
C LEU A 738 0.37 10.95 3.44
N ARG A 739 0.12 12.18 2.96
CA ARG A 739 -0.09 13.37 3.81
C ARG A 739 -1.39 14.12 3.51
N GLY A 740 -1.87 14.88 4.50
CA GLY A 740 -2.87 15.94 4.31
C GLY A 740 -4.31 15.67 4.73
N GLY A 741 -4.73 14.42 4.96
CA GLY A 741 -6.16 14.13 5.19
C GLY A 741 -6.97 14.08 3.89
N SER A 742 -8.29 13.88 3.99
CA SER A 742 -9.19 13.94 2.82
C SER A 742 -10.62 14.30 3.23
N PHE A 743 -11.50 14.47 2.24
CA PHE A 743 -12.95 14.64 2.44
C PHE A 743 -13.62 13.53 3.27
N ARG A 744 -12.94 12.39 3.53
CA ARG A 744 -13.46 11.26 4.31
C ARG A 744 -13.13 11.26 5.80
N GLN A 745 -12.20 12.10 6.25
CA GLN A 745 -11.83 12.17 7.67
C GLN A 745 -12.10 13.56 8.22
N ASP A 746 -12.29 13.66 9.54
CA ASP A 746 -12.45 14.95 10.20
C ASP A 746 -11.14 15.76 10.17
N GLN A 747 -11.24 17.05 10.47
CA GLN A 747 -10.11 17.98 10.35
C GLN A 747 -8.91 17.65 11.27
N LEU A 748 -9.05 16.83 12.31
CA LEU A 748 -7.91 16.35 13.11
C LEU A 748 -7.02 15.36 12.33
N ALA A 749 -7.57 14.65 11.36
CA ALA A 749 -6.82 13.81 10.41
C ALA A 749 -6.37 14.58 9.16
N ALA A 750 -6.55 15.91 9.15
CA ALA A 750 -6.09 16.83 8.11
C ALA A 750 -5.04 17.82 8.63
N ARG A 751 -4.38 17.50 9.75
CA ARG A 751 -3.27 18.29 10.30
C ARG A 751 -2.05 18.14 9.40
N GLY A 752 -1.23 19.18 9.30
CA GLY A 752 -0.01 19.13 8.49
C GLY A 752 1.00 18.06 8.94
N SER A 753 0.99 17.71 10.23
CA SER A 753 1.85 16.66 10.80
C SER A 753 1.36 15.23 10.57
N ASP A 754 0.10 15.06 10.17
CA ASP A 754 -0.56 13.75 10.22
C ASP A 754 -0.07 12.81 9.11
N ARG A 755 0.18 11.55 9.47
CA ARG A 755 0.87 10.57 8.61
C ARG A 755 -0.05 9.40 8.32
N TYR A 756 -0.30 9.15 7.05
CA TYR A 756 -0.95 7.92 6.60
C TYR A 756 -0.05 7.16 5.62
N TRP A 757 -0.46 5.96 5.24
CA TRP A 757 0.35 5.09 4.39
C TRP A 757 -0.52 4.12 3.59
N ALA A 758 -0.05 3.75 2.40
CA ALA A 758 -0.70 2.77 1.54
C ALA A 758 0.31 2.06 0.62
N PRO A 759 0.00 0.87 0.09
CA PRO A 759 0.84 0.17 -0.88
C PRO A 759 1.08 1.03 -2.14
N PRO A 760 2.28 1.01 -2.76
CA PRO A 760 2.58 1.85 -3.92
C PRO A 760 1.74 1.54 -5.18
N ASP A 761 1.18 0.33 -5.27
CA ASP A 761 0.22 -0.12 -6.28
C ASP A 761 -1.24 0.13 -5.89
N GLY A 762 -1.50 0.53 -4.65
CA GLY A 762 -2.84 0.84 -4.15
C GLY A 762 -3.45 2.05 -4.87
N GLN A 763 -4.70 1.92 -5.29
CA GLN A 763 -5.53 3.02 -5.78
C GLN A 763 -6.68 3.23 -4.79
N ALA A 764 -6.99 4.48 -4.46
CA ALA A 764 -8.11 4.82 -3.61
C ALA A 764 -8.82 6.10 -4.09
N ASP A 765 -10.11 6.18 -3.80
CA ASP A 765 -11.00 7.27 -4.21
C ASP A 765 -10.93 8.51 -3.30
N PHE A 766 -9.92 8.55 -2.42
CA PHE A 766 -9.57 9.65 -1.53
C PHE A 766 -8.06 9.94 -1.52
N VAL A 767 -7.31 9.36 -2.47
CA VAL A 767 -5.86 9.53 -2.62
C VAL A 767 -5.55 10.14 -3.99
N GLY A 768 -4.79 11.24 -4.00
CA GLY A 768 -4.21 11.89 -5.15
C GLY A 768 -2.76 12.29 -4.88
N PHE A 769 -2.30 13.43 -5.43
CA PHE A 769 -0.92 13.90 -5.30
C PHE A 769 -0.74 15.33 -5.83
N ARG A 770 0.35 16.01 -5.43
CA ARG A 770 0.91 17.19 -6.10
C ARG A 770 2.39 16.99 -6.43
N LEU A 771 2.99 17.91 -7.18
CA LEU A 771 4.39 17.81 -7.60
C LEU A 771 5.30 18.87 -6.99
N VAL A 772 6.58 18.49 -6.83
CA VAL A 772 7.71 19.38 -6.59
C VAL A 772 8.62 19.37 -7.83
N CYS A 773 9.02 20.56 -8.27
CA CYS A 773 10.02 20.76 -9.30
C CYS A 773 11.21 21.53 -8.70
N ASP A 774 12.42 20.97 -8.75
CA ASP A 774 13.63 21.63 -8.28
C ASP A 774 13.94 22.92 -9.07
N MET A 775 14.81 23.76 -8.50
CA MET A 775 15.34 24.95 -9.19
C MET A 775 16.19 24.54 -10.40
N GLN A 776 15.93 25.17 -11.55
CA GLN A 776 16.70 25.03 -12.80
C GLN A 776 17.59 26.26 -13.02
#